data_AF-A0A9D7ZCD8-F1
#
_entry.id   AF-A0A9D7ZCD8-F1
#
_cell.length_a   1.000
_cell.length_b   1.000
_cell.length_c   1.000
_cell.angle_alpha   90.00
_cell.angle_beta   90.00
_cell.angle_gamma   90.00
#
_symmetry.space_group_name_H-M   'P 1'
#
loop_
_entity.id
_entity.type
_entity.pdbx_description
1 polymer ?
#
loop_
_entity_poly.entity_id
_entity_poly.type
_entity_poly.pdbx_seq_one_letter_code
_entity_poly.pdbx_strand_id
1 'polypeptide(L)'
;MPKLGLALSGGGFRATLYHLGVVRYLRDAGILQDVSDIASVSGGSILAAHLVLNWDKYTGDEEEFAAAASEIIDFVQFDVRNHIARRLPFIYSLRLFGKLARREIGFVTPNAVLERYYRDMLYGDTCLYELPDMPRLHILATNVSDGVLSVFNKKGLYIQQRKKAGNFDFECIPGQMATLPQVVGASSAFPGFFPPVEITAKDLGVREGQFPTESFTDGGVYDNLGTRAFAWLADEVGAFDRVLVSDAGKPFQILGDQSLGFIGQSIRASDILWDRVWQLESENFGQQPGFSFLPITEIISPEEDSTAQHPVIQAEVQSIRTDLDRFSDYEVNALVRHGFEVTKKICGEIGLVKDKYCDLAPWDPCPETQRPQGNPDSKNLMSSQGPSTATENSRQLRNSSCRRVWSTLLDFRDWPSYVFVAIAFVLFVCGPVYVYQLRKHAQLLTTVIDSIAMGDPDIRQILDLVEGTAATDWKVSPLGELVGPAKAQLEGVEILSQSRIFDLREFSPNARDEDSRGYVTAWDRIVVRFNEEYEGDRQVVFTGVFPMNVIEIRQPENQPQGIFKRVLHPIDGPEEINDLRHALHEVVFDLSGVPIGERVTLQAMTMATVPPSMTGHLPFFVNKRTELLTSWLLFPEDMPYSTYRLVRYPVDKSSPPIPMDPRFAIDHPFGSLIGWSVITPKEGMVYECRWTNQ
;
A
#
# COMPACT_ATOMS: atom_id res chain seq x y z
N MET A 1 53.54 -30.87 -3.58
CA MET A 1 53.36 -29.52 -4.16
C MET A 1 52.94 -28.60 -3.04
N PRO A 2 53.37 -27.33 -3.03
CA PRO A 2 52.91 -26.37 -2.04
C PRO A 2 51.38 -26.29 -2.07
N LYS A 3 50.73 -26.28 -0.90
CA LYS A 3 49.28 -26.11 -0.75
C LYS A 3 48.99 -24.65 -0.47
N LEU A 4 48.63 -23.92 -1.52
CA LEU A 4 48.15 -22.55 -1.40
C LEU A 4 46.62 -22.57 -1.19
N GLY A 5 46.14 -21.91 -0.15
CA GLY A 5 44.73 -21.63 0.06
C GLY A 5 44.37 -20.24 -0.45
N LEU A 6 43.18 -20.08 -1.03
CA LEU A 6 42.65 -18.79 -1.47
C LEU A 6 41.29 -18.51 -0.82
N ALA A 7 41.19 -17.46 -0.03
CA ALA A 7 39.95 -16.99 0.58
C ALA A 7 39.42 -15.78 -0.20
N LEU A 8 38.18 -15.86 -0.68
CA LEU A 8 37.51 -14.81 -1.45
C LEU A 8 36.32 -14.28 -0.64
N SER A 9 36.53 -13.13 0.00
CA SER A 9 35.54 -12.51 0.89
C SER A 9 34.27 -12.02 0.20
N GLY A 10 33.24 -11.74 1.01
CA GLY A 10 31.98 -11.15 0.56
C GLY A 10 32.05 -9.64 0.31
N GLY A 11 31.06 -9.13 -0.43
CA GLY A 11 30.98 -7.71 -0.82
C GLY A 11 30.25 -7.45 -2.15
N GLY A 12 29.39 -8.38 -2.60
CA GLY A 12 28.66 -8.31 -3.86
C GLY A 12 29.55 -8.16 -5.10
N PHE A 13 29.07 -7.49 -6.14
CA PHE A 13 29.81 -7.34 -7.41
C PHE A 13 31.13 -6.60 -7.28
N ARG A 14 31.26 -5.73 -6.29
CA ARG A 14 32.54 -5.09 -5.98
C ARG A 14 33.61 -6.13 -5.61
N ALA A 15 33.24 -7.07 -4.74
CA ALA A 15 34.11 -8.18 -4.37
C ALA A 15 34.41 -9.09 -5.56
N THR A 16 33.38 -9.47 -6.34
CA THR A 16 33.54 -10.27 -7.56
C THR A 16 34.60 -9.67 -8.50
N LEU A 17 34.57 -8.36 -8.74
CA LEU A 17 35.49 -7.65 -9.62
C LEU A 17 36.90 -7.48 -9.02
N TYR A 18 37.00 -7.15 -7.73
CA TYR A 18 38.28 -7.05 -7.04
C TYR A 18 39.02 -8.41 -7.06
N HIS A 19 38.29 -9.49 -6.75
CA HIS A 19 38.81 -10.86 -6.77
C HIS A 19 39.22 -11.30 -8.18
N LEU A 20 38.54 -10.83 -9.23
CA LEU A 20 38.93 -11.11 -10.60
C LEU A 20 40.31 -10.54 -10.92
N GLY A 21 40.63 -9.36 -10.37
CA GLY A 21 41.97 -8.77 -10.40
C GLY A 21 43.03 -9.60 -9.67
N VAL A 22 42.67 -10.13 -8.50
CA VAL A 22 43.53 -11.03 -7.72
C VAL A 22 43.83 -12.29 -8.52
N VAL A 23 42.80 -12.96 -9.04
CA VAL A 23 42.94 -14.18 -9.87
C VAL A 23 43.80 -13.89 -11.11
N ARG A 24 43.60 -12.74 -11.75
CA ARG A 24 44.42 -12.30 -12.89
C ARG A 24 45.90 -12.23 -12.53
N TYR A 25 46.24 -11.58 -11.42
CA TYR A 25 47.64 -11.51 -10.99
C TYR A 25 48.20 -12.90 -10.67
N LEU A 26 47.45 -13.73 -9.92
CA LEU A 26 47.88 -15.09 -9.58
C LEU A 26 48.17 -15.92 -10.84
N ARG A 27 47.34 -15.76 -11.88
CA ARG A 27 47.56 -16.40 -13.20
C ARG A 27 48.85 -15.88 -13.84
N ASP A 28 48.99 -14.57 -13.98
CA ASP A 28 50.10 -13.96 -14.72
C ASP A 28 51.45 -14.20 -14.00
N ALA A 29 51.43 -14.34 -12.67
CA ALA A 29 52.57 -14.73 -11.85
C ALA A 29 52.86 -16.25 -11.86
N GLY A 30 51.99 -17.05 -12.49
CA GLY A 30 52.14 -18.51 -12.60
C GLY A 30 51.86 -19.29 -11.32
N ILE A 31 51.20 -18.67 -10.33
CA ILE A 31 50.92 -19.27 -9.01
C ILE A 31 49.47 -19.72 -8.85
N LEU A 32 48.57 -19.36 -9.77
CA LEU A 32 47.17 -19.79 -9.73
C LEU A 32 47.03 -21.32 -9.74
N GLN A 33 47.91 -22.04 -10.44
CA GLN A 33 47.92 -23.50 -10.51
C GLN A 33 48.29 -24.18 -9.17
N ASP A 34 48.95 -23.44 -8.26
CA ASP A 34 49.30 -23.95 -6.92
C ASP A 34 48.14 -23.81 -5.91
N VAL A 35 47.05 -23.13 -6.29
CA VAL A 35 45.85 -23.01 -5.45
C VAL A 35 45.17 -24.37 -5.34
N SER A 36 45.02 -24.84 -4.11
CA SER A 36 44.51 -26.17 -3.78
C SER A 36 43.07 -26.16 -3.27
N ASP A 37 42.75 -25.18 -2.43
CA ASP A 37 41.43 -24.99 -1.82
C ASP A 37 41.04 -23.52 -1.91
N ILE A 38 39.78 -23.27 -2.28
CA ILE A 38 39.18 -21.94 -2.40
C ILE A 38 38.01 -21.87 -1.42
N ALA A 39 38.08 -20.98 -0.43
CA ALA A 39 36.94 -20.64 0.43
C ALA A 39 36.31 -19.34 -0.08
N SER A 40 34.99 -19.28 -0.21
CA SER A 40 34.32 -18.12 -0.78
C SER A 40 33.04 -17.73 -0.07
N VAL A 41 32.75 -16.43 -0.05
CA VAL A 41 31.57 -15.84 0.59
C VAL A 41 30.88 -14.87 -0.37
N SER A 42 29.55 -14.95 -0.50
CA SER A 42 28.73 -13.95 -1.20
C SER A 42 29.25 -13.60 -2.60
N GLY A 43 29.58 -12.32 -2.86
CA GLY A 43 30.20 -11.88 -4.11
C GLY A 43 31.48 -12.62 -4.50
N GLY A 44 32.27 -13.10 -3.53
CA GLY A 44 33.39 -14.00 -3.77
C GLY A 44 32.95 -15.37 -4.28
N SER A 45 31.83 -15.91 -3.77
CA SER A 45 31.26 -17.17 -4.25
C SER A 45 30.80 -17.09 -5.71
N ILE A 46 30.38 -15.91 -6.17
CA ILE A 46 30.00 -15.68 -7.58
C ILE A 46 31.19 -15.98 -8.51
N LEU A 47 32.36 -15.36 -8.21
CA LEU A 47 33.57 -15.59 -8.98
C LEU A 47 34.14 -16.99 -8.74
N ALA A 48 34.19 -17.45 -7.49
CA ALA A 48 34.83 -18.72 -7.14
C ALA A 48 34.17 -19.91 -7.83
N ALA A 49 32.84 -19.94 -7.86
CA ALA A 49 32.07 -20.96 -8.59
C ALA A 49 32.39 -20.93 -10.09
N HIS A 50 32.41 -19.73 -10.69
CA HIS A 50 32.72 -19.57 -12.11
C HIS A 50 34.17 -19.97 -12.45
N LEU A 51 35.11 -19.58 -11.58
CA LEU A 51 36.54 -19.87 -11.67
C LEU A 51 36.80 -21.37 -11.68
N VAL A 52 36.20 -22.09 -10.73
CA VAL A 52 36.41 -23.52 -10.56
C VAL A 52 35.76 -24.31 -11.70
N LEU A 53 34.57 -23.91 -12.16
CA LEU A 53 33.93 -24.54 -13.32
C LEU A 53 34.70 -24.33 -14.63
N ASN A 54 35.33 -23.15 -14.79
CA ASN A 54 36.09 -22.79 -15.98
C ASN A 54 37.60 -22.83 -15.74
N TRP A 55 38.08 -23.70 -14.85
CA TRP A 55 39.48 -23.69 -14.38
C TRP A 55 40.50 -23.76 -15.52
N ASP A 56 40.22 -24.59 -16.53
CA ASP A 56 41.05 -24.72 -17.72
C ASP A 56 41.14 -23.41 -18.51
N LYS A 57 40.04 -22.65 -18.64
CA LYS A 57 40.05 -21.34 -19.31
C LYS A 57 40.83 -20.30 -18.49
N TYR A 58 40.66 -20.29 -17.18
CA TYR A 58 41.36 -19.34 -16.30
C TYR A 58 42.87 -19.59 -16.19
N THR A 59 43.30 -20.85 -16.35
CA THR A 59 44.72 -21.25 -16.35
C THR A 59 45.31 -21.41 -17.74
N GLY A 60 44.48 -21.27 -18.78
CA GLY A 60 44.82 -21.36 -20.18
C GLY A 60 45.44 -20.09 -20.75
N ASP A 61 45.32 -19.92 -22.07
CA ASP A 61 45.91 -18.78 -22.76
C ASP A 61 45.17 -17.45 -22.49
N GLU A 62 45.67 -16.37 -23.07
CA GLU A 62 45.11 -15.02 -22.83
C GLU A 62 43.69 -14.86 -23.38
N GLU A 63 43.39 -15.53 -24.50
CA GLU A 63 42.08 -15.44 -25.14
C GLU A 63 41.04 -16.24 -24.32
N GLU A 64 41.42 -17.42 -23.84
CA GLU A 64 40.59 -18.25 -22.97
C GLU A 64 40.28 -17.56 -21.64
N PHE A 65 41.29 -16.95 -21.00
CA PHE A 65 41.08 -16.18 -19.77
C PHE A 65 40.16 -14.99 -20.02
N ALA A 66 40.40 -14.22 -21.08
CA ALA A 66 39.60 -13.04 -21.41
C ALA A 66 38.13 -13.42 -21.70
N ALA A 67 37.90 -14.54 -22.39
CA ALA A 67 36.55 -15.05 -22.63
C ALA A 67 35.83 -15.39 -21.32
N ALA A 68 36.47 -16.15 -20.42
CA ALA A 68 35.90 -16.50 -19.12
C ALA A 68 35.66 -15.26 -18.24
N ALA A 69 36.59 -14.30 -18.25
CA ALA A 69 36.43 -13.06 -17.50
C ALA A 69 35.30 -12.18 -18.07
N SER A 70 35.10 -12.17 -19.39
CA SER A 70 34.01 -11.44 -20.05
C SER A 70 32.64 -11.94 -19.59
N GLU A 71 32.45 -13.25 -19.41
CA GLU A 71 31.19 -13.81 -18.89
C GLU A 71 30.81 -13.21 -17.52
N ILE A 72 31.80 -13.05 -16.62
CA ILE A 72 31.62 -12.38 -15.32
C ILE A 72 31.36 -10.89 -15.48
N ILE A 73 32.10 -10.21 -16.36
CA ILE A 73 31.94 -8.78 -16.59
C ILE A 73 30.54 -8.48 -17.16
N ASP A 74 30.09 -9.24 -18.15
CA ASP A 74 28.76 -9.12 -18.74
C ASP A 74 27.67 -9.34 -17.69
N PHE A 75 27.87 -10.31 -16.78
CA PHE A 75 26.95 -10.57 -15.68
C PHE A 75 26.85 -9.39 -14.69
N VAL A 76 27.97 -8.82 -14.25
CA VAL A 76 27.93 -7.66 -13.33
C VAL A 76 27.37 -6.39 -13.99
N GLN A 77 27.40 -6.33 -15.33
CA GLN A 77 26.80 -5.24 -16.11
C GLN A 77 25.29 -5.43 -16.39
N PHE A 78 24.72 -6.61 -16.11
CA PHE A 78 23.34 -6.97 -16.47
C PHE A 78 22.25 -6.32 -15.58
N ASP A 79 22.61 -5.72 -14.43
CA ASP A 79 21.66 -5.08 -13.49
C ASP A 79 20.71 -6.05 -12.75
N VAL A 80 21.26 -7.17 -12.26
CA VAL A 80 20.51 -8.27 -11.62
C VAL A 80 19.55 -7.78 -10.53
N ARG A 81 20.03 -6.93 -9.61
CA ARG A 81 19.25 -6.43 -8.48
C ARG A 81 18.04 -5.61 -8.92
N ASN A 82 18.21 -4.67 -9.85
CA ASN A 82 17.09 -3.84 -10.29
C ASN A 82 16.09 -4.64 -11.13
N HIS A 83 16.57 -5.62 -11.91
CA HIS A 83 15.70 -6.60 -12.57
C HIS A 83 14.79 -7.34 -11.59
N ILE A 84 15.33 -7.77 -10.44
CA ILE A 84 14.56 -8.42 -9.37
C ILE A 84 13.62 -7.41 -8.70
N ALA A 85 14.12 -6.21 -8.36
CA ALA A 85 13.35 -5.15 -7.69
C ALA A 85 12.08 -4.77 -8.48
N ARG A 86 12.19 -4.61 -9.80
CA ARG A 86 11.05 -4.29 -10.68
C ARG A 86 9.98 -5.38 -10.73
N ARG A 87 10.34 -6.63 -10.41
CA ARG A 87 9.41 -7.77 -10.36
C ARG A 87 8.81 -7.98 -8.97
N LEU A 88 9.36 -7.37 -7.91
CA LEU A 88 8.88 -7.56 -6.53
C LEU A 88 7.37 -7.34 -6.39
N PRO A 89 6.76 -6.26 -6.93
CA PRO A 89 5.32 -6.08 -6.79
C PRO A 89 4.52 -7.25 -7.38
N PHE A 90 4.92 -7.74 -8.56
CA PHE A 90 4.29 -8.91 -9.19
C PHE A 90 4.52 -10.19 -8.42
N ILE A 91 5.75 -10.41 -7.92
CA ILE A 91 6.12 -11.56 -7.08
C ILE A 91 5.24 -11.61 -5.84
N TYR A 92 5.11 -10.49 -5.12
CA TYR A 92 4.29 -10.39 -3.91
C TYR A 92 2.79 -10.53 -4.21
N SER A 93 2.29 -9.88 -5.26
CA SER A 93 0.89 -10.05 -5.68
C SER A 93 0.59 -11.51 -6.03
N LEU A 94 1.43 -12.16 -6.82
CA LEU A 94 1.23 -13.55 -7.22
C LEU A 94 1.28 -14.51 -6.03
N ARG A 95 2.19 -14.28 -5.07
CA ARG A 95 2.24 -15.03 -3.80
C ARG A 95 0.98 -14.85 -2.97
N LEU A 96 0.45 -13.63 -2.89
CA LEU A 96 -0.81 -13.37 -2.20
C LEU A 96 -1.98 -14.12 -2.84
N PHE A 97 -2.08 -14.09 -4.17
CA PHE A 97 -3.07 -14.87 -4.92
C PHE A 97 -2.87 -16.38 -4.76
N GLY A 98 -1.63 -16.87 -4.77
CA GLY A 98 -1.31 -18.28 -4.54
C GLY A 98 -1.77 -18.75 -3.16
N LYS A 99 -1.49 -17.97 -2.11
CA LYS A 99 -2.00 -18.24 -0.75
C LYS A 99 -3.53 -18.29 -0.71
N LEU A 100 -4.20 -17.32 -1.36
CA LEU A 100 -5.66 -17.30 -1.44
C LEU A 100 -6.23 -18.52 -2.17
N ALA A 101 -5.55 -18.97 -3.23
CA ALA A 101 -5.89 -20.14 -4.02
C ALA A 101 -5.40 -21.48 -3.41
N ARG A 102 -4.81 -21.47 -2.21
CA ARG A 102 -4.18 -22.64 -1.56
C ARG A 102 -3.17 -23.37 -2.45
N ARG A 103 -2.44 -22.64 -3.28
CA ARG A 103 -1.35 -23.15 -4.11
C ARG A 103 -0.03 -22.56 -3.63
N GLU A 104 0.94 -23.42 -3.33
CA GLU A 104 2.31 -22.99 -3.05
C GLU A 104 3.01 -22.60 -4.35
N ILE A 105 3.32 -21.31 -4.48
CA ILE A 105 4.08 -20.78 -5.61
C ILE A 105 5.51 -20.52 -5.11
N GLY A 106 6.26 -21.61 -4.92
CA GLY A 106 7.64 -21.59 -4.42
C GLY A 106 8.66 -21.03 -5.42
N PHE A 107 8.35 -21.08 -6.72
CA PHE A 107 9.25 -20.66 -7.81
C PHE A 107 9.33 -19.13 -8.02
N VAL A 108 8.64 -18.34 -7.21
CA VAL A 108 8.49 -16.90 -7.41
C VAL A 108 8.94 -16.18 -6.14
N THR A 109 10.25 -16.20 -5.91
CA THR A 109 10.93 -15.47 -4.83
C THR A 109 12.07 -14.65 -5.42
N PRO A 110 12.55 -13.59 -4.73
CA PRO A 110 13.75 -12.87 -5.16
C PRO A 110 14.94 -13.81 -5.38
N ASN A 111 15.09 -14.81 -4.50
CA ASN A 111 16.17 -15.80 -4.58
C ASN A 111 16.00 -16.73 -5.77
N ALA A 112 14.79 -17.18 -6.09
CA ALA A 112 14.55 -18.03 -7.25
C ALA A 112 14.86 -17.31 -8.56
N VAL A 113 14.60 -15.99 -8.62
CA VAL A 113 14.97 -15.17 -9.78
C VAL A 113 16.49 -14.98 -9.85
N LEU A 114 17.16 -14.75 -8.71
CA LEU A 114 18.63 -14.68 -8.65
C LEU A 114 19.28 -16.00 -9.08
N GLU A 115 18.81 -17.12 -8.54
CA GLU A 115 19.25 -18.48 -8.89
C GLU A 115 19.08 -18.73 -10.39
N ARG A 116 17.95 -18.31 -10.97
CA ARG A 116 17.74 -18.41 -12.41
C ARG A 116 18.77 -17.62 -13.21
N TYR A 117 19.14 -16.41 -12.79
CA TYR A 117 20.18 -15.66 -13.50
C TYR A 117 21.56 -16.32 -13.39
N TYR A 118 21.91 -16.86 -12.22
CA TYR A 118 23.12 -17.65 -12.07
C TYR A 118 23.13 -18.89 -12.97
N ARG A 119 22.00 -19.59 -13.06
CA ARG A 119 21.80 -20.75 -13.93
C ARG A 119 21.91 -20.38 -15.41
N ASP A 120 21.17 -19.36 -15.85
CA ASP A 120 21.04 -18.99 -17.26
C ASP A 120 22.31 -18.30 -17.81
N MET A 121 23.10 -17.61 -16.96
CA MET A 121 24.22 -16.77 -17.40
C MET A 121 25.61 -17.27 -17.00
N LEU A 122 25.77 -18.05 -15.90
CA LEU A 122 27.11 -18.38 -15.37
C LEU A 122 27.36 -19.88 -15.20
N TYR A 123 26.45 -20.63 -14.59
CA TYR A 123 26.76 -21.98 -14.07
C TYR A 123 25.99 -23.12 -14.75
N GLY A 124 24.93 -22.82 -15.50
CA GLY A 124 23.98 -23.85 -15.96
C GLY A 124 23.30 -24.57 -14.79
N ASP A 125 22.85 -25.80 -15.05
CA ASP A 125 22.19 -26.68 -14.09
C ASP A 125 23.17 -27.53 -13.25
N THR A 126 24.43 -27.10 -13.17
CA THR A 126 25.51 -27.87 -12.57
C THR A 126 25.28 -28.11 -11.07
N CYS A 127 25.46 -29.36 -10.64
CA CYS A 127 25.38 -29.78 -9.24
C CYS A 127 26.76 -29.83 -8.57
N LEU A 128 26.80 -29.85 -7.22
CA LEU A 128 28.06 -29.88 -6.48
C LEU A 128 28.95 -31.08 -6.83
N TYR A 129 28.38 -32.25 -7.12
CA TYR A 129 29.18 -33.44 -7.49
C TYR A 129 29.93 -33.30 -8.82
N GLU A 130 29.50 -32.38 -9.68
CA GLU A 130 30.09 -32.13 -11.00
C GLU A 130 31.28 -31.17 -10.91
N LEU A 131 31.52 -30.53 -9.76
CA LEU A 131 32.70 -29.69 -9.54
C LEU A 131 33.99 -30.51 -9.73
N PRO A 132 35.09 -29.91 -10.22
CA PRO A 132 36.37 -30.59 -10.32
C PRO A 132 36.92 -30.99 -8.95
N ASP A 133 37.83 -31.95 -8.93
CA ASP A 133 38.49 -32.39 -7.68
C ASP A 133 39.52 -31.40 -7.16
N MET A 134 40.12 -30.60 -8.06
CA MET A 134 41.11 -29.57 -7.77
C MET A 134 40.94 -28.36 -8.71
N PRO A 135 41.03 -27.12 -8.21
CA PRO A 135 41.02 -26.78 -6.79
C PRO A 135 39.66 -27.09 -6.16
N ARG A 136 39.66 -27.37 -4.86
CA ARG A 136 38.42 -27.66 -4.11
C ARG A 136 37.72 -26.37 -3.75
N LEU A 137 36.45 -26.26 -4.11
CA LEU A 137 35.62 -25.10 -3.79
C LEU A 137 34.82 -25.34 -2.51
N HIS A 138 34.87 -24.37 -1.60
CA HIS A 138 34.15 -24.33 -0.34
C HIS A 138 33.33 -23.04 -0.24
N ILE A 139 32.02 -23.14 -0.47
CA ILE A 139 31.10 -21.99 -0.47
C ILE A 139 30.49 -21.85 0.93
N LEU A 140 30.75 -20.72 1.58
CA LEU A 140 30.27 -20.45 2.93
C LEU A 140 28.86 -19.82 2.90
N ALA A 141 28.01 -20.30 3.79
CA ALA A 141 26.71 -19.71 4.10
C ALA A 141 26.47 -19.76 5.62
N THR A 142 25.57 -18.93 6.11
CA THR A 142 25.17 -18.94 7.51
C THR A 142 23.83 -19.64 7.64
N ASN A 143 23.77 -20.70 8.44
CA ASN A 143 22.51 -21.32 8.81
C ASN A 143 21.77 -20.42 9.79
N VAL A 144 20.62 -19.89 9.39
CA VAL A 144 19.80 -18.96 10.18
C VAL A 144 19.04 -19.71 11.27
N SER A 145 18.68 -20.98 11.04
CA SER A 145 17.95 -21.81 12.00
C SER A 145 18.79 -22.03 13.27
N ASP A 146 20.06 -22.39 13.10
CA ASP A 146 20.96 -22.73 14.21
C ASP A 146 21.98 -21.63 14.56
N GLY A 147 22.11 -20.61 13.71
CA GLY A 147 23.06 -19.52 13.87
C GLY A 147 24.52 -20.00 13.82
N VAL A 148 24.84 -20.88 12.87
CA VAL A 148 26.14 -21.54 12.74
C VAL A 148 26.68 -21.44 11.32
N LEU A 149 28.00 -21.61 11.18
CA LEU A 149 28.66 -21.66 9.87
C LEU A 149 28.28 -22.94 9.12
N SER A 150 28.04 -22.81 7.82
CA SER A 150 27.83 -23.94 6.91
C SER A 150 28.69 -23.78 5.66
N VAL A 151 29.22 -24.90 5.18
CA VAL A 151 30.12 -24.94 4.03
C VAL A 151 29.61 -25.97 3.02
N PHE A 152 29.38 -25.53 1.79
CA PHE A 152 29.02 -26.38 0.67
C PHE A 152 30.25 -26.66 -0.18
N ASN A 153 30.49 -27.93 -0.49
CA ASN A 153 31.55 -28.34 -1.41
C ASN A 153 31.13 -29.59 -2.21
N LYS A 154 32.02 -30.09 -3.06
CA LYS A 154 31.77 -31.28 -3.89
C LYS A 154 31.27 -32.50 -3.11
N LYS A 155 31.69 -32.69 -1.85
CA LYS A 155 31.30 -33.84 -1.03
C LYS A 155 29.89 -33.68 -0.45
N GLY A 156 29.41 -32.45 -0.27
CA GLY A 156 28.09 -32.15 0.27
C GLY A 156 28.07 -30.89 1.14
N LEU A 157 27.21 -30.91 2.14
CA LEU A 157 26.98 -29.81 3.07
C LEU A 157 27.61 -30.14 4.43
N TYR A 158 28.50 -29.27 4.90
CA TYR A 158 29.11 -29.33 6.22
C TYR A 158 28.48 -28.27 7.12
N ILE A 159 27.84 -28.68 8.22
CA ILE A 159 27.19 -27.77 9.18
C ILE A 159 27.94 -27.83 10.50
N GLN A 160 28.33 -26.67 11.01
CA GLN A 160 28.98 -26.57 12.30
C GLN A 160 28.00 -26.86 13.44
N GLN A 161 28.35 -27.79 14.34
CA GLN A 161 27.57 -28.08 15.53
C GLN A 161 28.10 -27.33 16.76
N ARG A 162 27.18 -26.80 17.58
CA ARG A 162 27.51 -26.17 18.87
C ARG A 162 27.67 -27.23 19.96
N LYS A 163 28.89 -27.54 20.38
CA LYS A 163 29.15 -28.37 21.57
C LYS A 163 29.38 -27.52 22.81
N LYS A 164 29.01 -28.04 23.99
CA LYS A 164 29.09 -27.38 25.31
C LYS A 164 30.51 -26.95 25.75
N ALA A 165 31.56 -27.36 25.03
CA ALA A 165 32.96 -27.20 25.45
C ALA A 165 33.80 -26.25 24.57
N GLY A 166 33.20 -25.51 23.65
CA GLY A 166 33.93 -24.57 22.78
C GLY A 166 34.68 -25.23 21.61
N ASN A 167 34.61 -26.56 21.46
CA ASN A 167 35.00 -27.25 20.23
C ASN A 167 33.87 -27.22 19.21
N PHE A 168 34.25 -26.98 17.96
CA PHE A 168 33.36 -26.98 16.80
C PHE A 168 33.63 -28.23 15.97
N ASP A 169 32.62 -29.09 15.82
CA ASP A 169 32.68 -30.20 14.87
C ASP A 169 31.76 -29.88 13.70
N PHE A 170 32.15 -30.29 12.50
CA PHE A 170 31.30 -30.20 11.32
C PHE A 170 30.64 -31.55 11.05
N GLU A 171 29.32 -31.54 10.96
CA GLU A 171 28.55 -32.68 10.47
C GLU A 171 28.48 -32.60 8.95
N CYS A 172 28.86 -33.68 8.27
CA CYS A 172 28.79 -33.78 6.82
C CYS A 172 27.51 -34.50 6.40
N ILE A 173 26.64 -33.79 5.69
CA ILE A 173 25.46 -34.32 5.03
C ILE A 173 25.81 -34.55 3.55
N PRO A 174 25.55 -35.75 2.99
CA PRO A 174 25.87 -36.07 1.59
C PRO A 174 24.92 -35.36 0.63
N GLY A 175 25.07 -34.03 0.52
CA GLY A 175 24.22 -33.10 -0.22
C GLY A 175 24.69 -32.80 -1.63
N GLN A 176 25.19 -33.82 -2.32
CA GLN A 176 25.92 -33.70 -3.58
C GLN A 176 25.08 -33.19 -4.76
N MET A 177 23.75 -33.38 -4.70
CA MET A 177 22.81 -32.95 -5.74
C MET A 177 22.41 -31.47 -5.64
N ALA A 178 22.87 -30.74 -4.62
CA ALA A 178 22.60 -29.33 -4.50
C ALA A 178 23.11 -28.60 -5.75
N THR A 179 22.27 -27.74 -6.33
CA THR A 179 22.66 -27.01 -7.54
C THR A 179 23.59 -25.85 -7.17
N LEU A 180 24.63 -25.64 -7.97
CA LEU A 180 25.58 -24.55 -7.76
C LEU A 180 24.91 -23.16 -7.76
N PRO A 181 23.95 -22.85 -8.67
CA PRO A 181 23.16 -21.62 -8.59
C PRO A 181 22.46 -21.41 -7.24
N GLN A 182 21.87 -22.46 -6.66
CA GLN A 182 21.14 -22.36 -5.39
C GLN A 182 22.11 -22.13 -4.23
N VAL A 183 23.25 -22.83 -4.22
CA VAL A 183 24.29 -22.70 -3.19
C VAL A 183 24.96 -21.33 -3.22
N VAL A 184 25.33 -20.82 -4.41
CA VAL A 184 25.85 -19.46 -4.57
C VAL A 184 24.77 -18.42 -4.22
N GLY A 185 23.51 -18.70 -4.57
CA GLY A 185 22.34 -17.91 -4.15
C GLY A 185 22.20 -17.80 -2.64
N ALA A 186 22.34 -18.91 -1.92
CA ALA A 186 22.31 -18.93 -0.45
C ALA A 186 23.47 -18.14 0.15
N SER A 187 24.68 -18.31 -0.38
CA SER A 187 25.88 -17.55 0.04
C SER A 187 25.76 -16.04 -0.25
N SER A 188 24.97 -15.64 -1.25
CA SER A 188 24.75 -14.24 -1.66
C SER A 188 23.47 -13.61 -1.08
N ALA A 189 22.71 -14.34 -0.27
CA ALA A 189 21.42 -13.92 0.24
C ALA A 189 21.58 -12.91 1.39
N PHE A 190 22.04 -11.70 1.09
CA PHE A 190 22.33 -10.70 2.11
C PHE A 190 21.04 -10.19 2.81
N PRO A 191 21.03 -10.11 4.14
CA PRO A 191 19.88 -9.62 4.89
C PRO A 191 19.43 -8.22 4.47
N GLY A 192 18.12 -8.05 4.28
CA GLY A 192 17.47 -6.78 3.96
C GLY A 192 16.93 -6.68 2.53
N PHE A 193 17.58 -7.32 1.55
CA PHE A 193 17.06 -7.39 0.17
C PHE A 193 16.67 -8.80 -0.25
N PHE A 194 17.54 -9.79 0.04
CA PHE A 194 17.26 -11.19 -0.23
C PHE A 194 16.79 -11.87 1.06
N PRO A 195 15.63 -12.57 1.05
CA PRO A 195 15.25 -13.42 2.16
C PRO A 195 16.22 -14.60 2.29
N PRO A 196 16.25 -15.32 3.42
CA PRO A 196 16.99 -16.58 3.50
C PRO A 196 16.54 -17.59 2.42
N VAL A 197 17.49 -18.37 1.91
CA VAL A 197 17.25 -19.47 0.98
C VAL A 197 16.94 -20.74 1.77
N GLU A 198 15.78 -21.32 1.52
CA GLU A 198 15.41 -22.63 2.08
C GLU A 198 16.08 -23.73 1.24
N ILE A 199 16.77 -24.66 1.90
CA ILE A 199 17.35 -25.85 1.29
C ILE A 199 16.66 -27.07 1.90
N THR A 200 16.12 -27.92 1.05
CA THR A 200 15.38 -29.12 1.44
C THR A 200 16.22 -30.39 1.27
N ALA A 201 15.77 -31.49 1.87
CA ALA A 201 16.35 -32.81 1.65
C ALA A 201 16.39 -33.19 0.15
N LYS A 202 15.35 -32.79 -0.60
CA LYS A 202 15.26 -33.04 -2.04
C LYS A 202 16.35 -32.30 -2.81
N ASP A 203 16.62 -31.04 -2.45
CA ASP A 203 17.64 -30.22 -3.11
C ASP A 203 19.03 -30.80 -2.89
N LEU A 204 19.30 -31.33 -1.70
CA LEU A 204 20.54 -32.03 -1.38
C LEU A 204 20.65 -33.42 -2.03
N GLY A 205 19.54 -34.00 -2.49
CA GLY A 205 19.48 -35.37 -3.02
C GLY A 205 19.48 -36.44 -1.93
N VAL A 206 19.12 -36.08 -0.69
CA VAL A 206 19.01 -37.00 0.45
C VAL A 206 17.54 -37.38 0.71
N ARG A 207 17.31 -38.46 1.47
CA ARG A 207 15.94 -38.92 1.76
C ARG A 207 15.24 -37.99 2.76
N GLU A 208 13.92 -37.87 2.63
CA GLU A 208 13.09 -37.18 3.62
C GLU A 208 13.35 -37.76 5.02
N GLY A 209 13.74 -36.91 5.97
CA GLY A 209 14.13 -37.28 7.33
C GLY A 209 15.65 -37.35 7.60
N GLN A 210 16.50 -37.36 6.57
CA GLN A 210 17.95 -37.26 6.74
C GLN A 210 18.43 -35.82 6.92
N PHE A 211 17.66 -34.86 6.44
CA PHE A 211 17.93 -33.44 6.60
C PHE A 211 16.59 -32.70 6.80
N PRO A 212 16.41 -31.96 7.90
CA PRO A 212 15.28 -31.04 8.04
C PRO A 212 15.43 -29.91 7.02
N THR A 213 14.33 -29.28 6.60
CA THR A 213 14.45 -28.07 5.78
C THR A 213 15.04 -26.95 6.61
N GLU A 214 16.13 -26.36 6.15
CA GLU A 214 16.87 -25.31 6.85
C GLU A 214 17.03 -24.07 5.98
N SER A 215 17.17 -22.92 6.64
CA SER A 215 17.24 -21.61 6.00
C SER A 215 18.66 -21.06 6.08
N PHE A 216 19.22 -20.72 4.92
CA PHE A 216 20.57 -20.21 4.78
C PHE A 216 20.55 -18.74 4.34
N THR A 217 21.48 -17.95 4.87
CA THR A 217 21.71 -16.56 4.50
C THR A 217 23.18 -16.37 4.16
N ASP A 218 23.52 -15.15 3.73
CA ASP A 218 24.89 -14.78 3.38
C ASP A 218 25.93 -15.25 4.42
N GLY A 219 27.02 -15.85 3.94
CA GLY A 219 28.10 -16.35 4.80
C GLY A 219 28.80 -15.24 5.59
N GLY A 220 28.76 -14.01 5.09
CA GLY A 220 29.35 -12.82 5.71
C GLY A 220 28.70 -12.44 7.04
N VAL A 221 27.51 -12.98 7.34
CA VAL A 221 26.88 -12.82 8.66
C VAL A 221 27.71 -13.48 9.77
N TYR A 222 28.41 -14.58 9.46
CA TYR A 222 29.21 -15.33 10.42
C TYR A 222 30.72 -15.19 10.15
N ASP A 223 31.16 -15.38 8.91
CA ASP A 223 32.56 -15.26 8.48
C ASP A 223 32.62 -14.68 7.06
N ASN A 224 32.91 -13.37 6.96
CA ASN A 224 33.02 -12.70 5.67
C ASN A 224 34.35 -12.93 4.96
N LEU A 225 35.40 -13.31 5.68
CA LEU A 225 36.75 -13.47 5.12
C LEU A 225 37.03 -14.90 4.66
N GLY A 226 36.25 -15.88 5.14
CA GLY A 226 36.47 -17.30 4.87
C GLY A 226 37.65 -17.88 5.64
N THR A 227 38.18 -17.16 6.63
CA THR A 227 39.34 -17.57 7.43
C THR A 227 39.02 -18.75 8.34
N ARG A 228 37.80 -18.82 8.89
CA ARG A 228 37.39 -19.93 9.75
C ARG A 228 37.25 -21.23 8.98
N ALA A 229 36.82 -21.16 7.73
CA ALA A 229 36.78 -22.33 6.87
C ALA A 229 38.18 -22.92 6.69
N PHE A 230 39.21 -22.09 6.48
CA PHE A 230 40.60 -22.58 6.41
C PHE A 230 41.13 -23.14 7.73
N ALA A 231 40.73 -22.59 8.87
CA ALA A 231 41.06 -23.17 10.17
C ALA A 231 40.49 -24.59 10.32
N TRP A 232 39.25 -24.82 9.89
CA TRP A 232 38.63 -26.15 9.86
C TRP A 232 39.28 -27.07 8.80
N LEU A 233 39.56 -26.55 7.60
CA LEU A 233 40.20 -27.33 6.53
C LEU A 233 41.61 -27.77 6.91
N ALA A 234 42.34 -26.98 7.71
CA ALA A 234 43.65 -27.39 8.22
C ALA A 234 43.57 -28.70 9.03
N ASP A 235 42.45 -28.94 9.73
CA ASP A 235 42.19 -30.18 10.45
C ASP A 235 41.71 -31.32 9.52
N GLU A 236 40.91 -31.04 8.48
CA GLU A 236 40.37 -32.06 7.57
C GLU A 236 41.38 -32.51 6.49
N VAL A 237 42.03 -31.56 5.83
CA VAL A 237 42.90 -31.81 4.66
C VAL A 237 44.39 -31.58 4.93
N GLY A 238 44.73 -31.13 6.14
CA GLY A 238 46.10 -30.82 6.59
C GLY A 238 46.48 -29.36 6.38
N ALA A 239 47.54 -28.92 7.05
CA ALA A 239 48.01 -27.53 7.01
C ALA A 239 48.34 -27.04 5.60
N PHE A 240 48.03 -25.77 5.36
CA PHE A 240 48.39 -25.03 4.16
C PHE A 240 49.76 -24.36 4.35
N ASP A 241 50.57 -24.29 3.29
CA ASP A 241 51.84 -23.56 3.35
C ASP A 241 51.60 -22.05 3.46
N ARG A 242 50.55 -21.58 2.79
CA ARG A 242 50.07 -20.20 2.87
C ARG A 242 48.58 -20.13 2.51
N VAL A 243 47.87 -19.17 3.09
CA VAL A 243 46.50 -18.79 2.74
C VAL A 243 46.49 -17.32 2.35
N LEU A 244 46.11 -17.02 1.12
CA LEU A 244 45.86 -15.66 0.65
C LEU A 244 44.40 -15.31 0.93
N VAL A 245 44.16 -14.26 1.72
CA VAL A 245 42.82 -13.79 2.09
C VAL A 245 42.54 -12.52 1.31
N SER A 246 41.78 -12.63 0.22
CA SER A 246 41.34 -11.46 -0.54
C SER A 246 40.16 -10.79 0.14
N ASP A 247 40.38 -9.58 0.63
CA ASP A 247 39.43 -8.83 1.44
C ASP A 247 38.86 -7.62 0.69
N ALA A 248 37.69 -7.81 0.11
CA ALA A 248 36.91 -6.78 -0.57
C ALA A 248 35.73 -6.28 0.28
N GLY A 249 35.79 -6.50 1.60
CA GLY A 249 34.81 -6.06 2.59
C GLY A 249 34.59 -4.54 2.54
N LYS A 250 33.39 -4.09 2.94
CA LYS A 250 33.06 -2.66 2.93
C LYS A 250 33.62 -2.01 4.20
N PRO A 251 34.55 -1.03 4.10
CA PRO A 251 34.97 -0.30 5.28
C PRO A 251 33.79 0.48 5.86
N PHE A 252 33.73 0.55 7.19
CA PHE A 252 32.66 1.21 7.91
C PHE A 252 32.56 2.70 7.52
N GLN A 253 31.46 3.09 6.87
CA GLN A 253 31.22 4.47 6.49
C GLN A 253 30.57 5.24 7.65
N ILE A 254 31.12 6.41 7.99
CA ILE A 254 30.52 7.37 8.93
C ILE A 254 29.35 8.04 8.21
N LEU A 255 28.13 7.86 8.71
CA LEU A 255 26.96 8.56 8.19
C LEU A 255 26.99 10.03 8.66
N GLY A 256 26.68 10.96 7.76
CA GLY A 256 26.38 12.35 8.13
C GLY A 256 25.00 12.50 8.80
N ASP A 257 24.63 13.73 9.18
CA ASP A 257 23.40 14.10 9.91
C ASP A 257 22.09 13.70 9.18
N GLN A 258 21.76 12.40 9.17
CA GLN A 258 20.50 11.87 8.70
C GLN A 258 19.80 11.11 9.82
N SER A 259 18.53 11.44 10.07
CA SER A 259 17.69 10.69 10.99
C SER A 259 17.37 9.32 10.40
N LEU A 260 17.97 8.27 10.96
CA LEU A 260 17.65 6.89 10.61
C LEU A 260 16.31 6.50 11.26
N GLY A 261 15.31 6.12 10.46
CA GLY A 261 14.10 5.48 10.96
C GLY A 261 14.37 4.06 11.50
N PHE A 262 13.37 3.40 12.09
CA PHE A 262 13.53 2.08 12.74
C PHE A 262 14.21 1.01 11.85
N ILE A 263 13.79 0.88 10.59
CA ILE A 263 14.42 -0.06 9.64
C ILE A 263 15.88 0.32 9.35
N GLY A 264 16.14 1.61 9.15
CA GLY A 264 17.49 2.12 8.91
C GLY A 264 18.41 1.87 10.11
N GLN A 265 17.88 1.98 11.33
CA GLN A 265 18.60 1.69 12.56
C GLN A 265 18.94 0.19 12.68
N SER A 266 18.03 -0.72 12.34
CA SER A 266 18.31 -2.17 12.36
C SER A 266 19.37 -2.59 11.34
N ILE A 267 19.30 -2.05 10.12
CA ILE A 267 20.34 -2.26 9.09
C ILE A 267 21.68 -1.73 9.61
N ARG A 268 21.69 -0.50 10.14
CA ARG A 268 22.91 0.12 10.67
C ARG A 268 23.51 -0.66 11.85
N ALA A 269 22.69 -1.18 12.76
CA ALA A 269 23.17 -2.02 13.85
C ALA A 269 23.82 -3.31 13.34
N SER A 270 23.25 -3.91 12.28
CA SER A 270 23.81 -5.09 11.62
C SER A 270 25.15 -4.77 10.96
N ASP A 271 25.25 -3.65 10.24
CA ASP A 271 26.51 -3.17 9.64
C ASP A 271 27.62 -2.99 10.70
N ILE A 272 27.29 -2.42 11.88
CA ILE A 272 28.24 -2.23 12.99
C ILE A 272 28.70 -3.59 13.54
N LEU A 273 27.79 -4.53 13.73
CA LEU A 273 28.13 -5.87 14.23
C LEU A 273 29.02 -6.63 13.23
N TRP A 274 28.72 -6.53 11.93
CA TRP A 274 29.55 -7.15 10.89
C TRP A 274 30.95 -6.54 10.81
N ASP A 275 31.07 -5.21 10.88
CA ASP A 275 32.38 -4.55 10.95
C ASP A 275 33.19 -5.04 12.16
N ARG A 276 32.53 -5.21 13.31
CA ARG A 276 33.20 -5.72 14.51
C ARG A 276 33.64 -7.17 14.38
N VAL A 277 32.83 -8.04 13.76
CA VAL A 277 33.20 -9.43 13.49
C VAL A 277 34.39 -9.48 12.53
N TRP A 278 34.36 -8.71 11.45
CA TRP A 278 35.47 -8.60 10.49
C TRP A 278 36.78 -8.16 11.17
N GLN A 279 36.74 -7.13 12.04
CA GLN A 279 37.92 -6.68 12.81
C GLN A 279 38.49 -7.81 13.66
N LEU A 280 37.64 -8.53 14.40
CA LEU A 280 38.09 -9.63 15.27
C LEU A 280 38.71 -10.78 14.48
N GLU A 281 38.14 -11.14 13.33
CA GLU A 281 38.68 -12.18 12.47
C GLU A 281 40.02 -11.73 11.86
N SER A 282 40.12 -10.48 11.36
CA SER A 282 41.37 -9.92 10.83
C SER A 282 42.46 -9.81 11.90
N GLU A 283 42.14 -9.41 13.13
CA GLU A 283 43.11 -9.33 14.23
C GLU A 283 43.59 -10.73 14.66
N ASN A 284 42.67 -11.69 14.76
CA ASN A 284 42.96 -13.04 15.23
C ASN A 284 43.76 -13.86 14.19
N PHE A 285 43.42 -13.75 12.91
CA PHE A 285 44.07 -14.49 11.83
C PHE A 285 45.24 -13.73 11.19
N GLY A 286 45.22 -12.38 11.19
CA GLY A 286 46.33 -11.57 10.69
C GLY A 286 47.63 -11.73 11.49
N GLN A 287 47.53 -12.15 12.75
CA GLN A 287 48.70 -12.45 13.57
C GLN A 287 49.17 -13.92 13.44
N GLN A 288 48.42 -14.78 12.76
CA GLN A 288 48.78 -16.18 12.59
C GLN A 288 49.77 -16.38 11.44
N PRO A 289 50.87 -17.13 11.66
CA PRO A 289 51.81 -17.44 10.60
C PRO A 289 51.13 -18.27 9.51
N GLY A 290 51.26 -17.83 8.24
CA GLY A 290 50.71 -18.52 7.07
C GLY A 290 49.52 -17.80 6.41
N PHE A 291 48.87 -16.84 7.08
CA PHE A 291 47.84 -16.01 6.45
C PHE A 291 48.44 -14.72 5.88
N SER A 292 48.02 -14.33 4.69
CA SER A 292 48.41 -13.05 4.07
C SER A 292 47.17 -12.38 3.49
N PHE A 293 46.84 -11.19 4.01
CA PHE A 293 45.62 -10.47 3.66
C PHE A 293 45.88 -9.56 2.47
N LEU A 294 44.92 -9.46 1.56
CA LEU A 294 44.91 -8.55 0.40
C LEU A 294 43.73 -7.59 0.57
N PRO A 295 43.86 -6.54 1.40
CA PRO A 295 42.74 -5.67 1.71
C PRO A 295 42.52 -4.64 0.60
N ILE A 296 41.26 -4.44 0.23
CA ILE A 296 40.83 -3.40 -0.73
C ILE A 296 41.17 -1.99 -0.24
N THR A 297 41.44 -1.81 1.05
CA THR A 297 41.86 -0.55 1.66
C THR A 297 43.33 -0.23 1.49
N GLU A 298 44.15 -1.19 1.04
CA GLU A 298 45.57 -0.96 0.80
C GLU A 298 45.75 0.10 -0.30
N ILE A 299 46.62 1.08 -0.05
CA ILE A 299 46.94 2.13 -1.02
C ILE A 299 48.41 2.00 -1.41
N ILE A 300 48.65 1.81 -2.70
CA ILE A 300 49.97 1.65 -3.27
C ILE A 300 50.47 3.02 -3.70
N SER A 301 51.63 3.42 -3.19
CA SER A 301 52.23 4.69 -3.57
C SER A 301 52.93 4.59 -4.94
N PRO A 302 53.01 5.67 -5.71
CA PRO A 302 53.74 5.67 -6.99
C PRO A 302 55.24 5.34 -6.85
N GLU A 303 55.80 5.45 -5.64
CA GLU A 303 57.18 5.08 -5.33
C GLU A 303 57.36 3.56 -5.19
N GLU A 304 56.30 2.86 -4.74
CA GLU A 304 56.27 1.40 -4.63
C GLU A 304 56.00 0.75 -6.00
N ASP A 305 55.02 1.26 -6.74
CA ASP A 305 54.70 0.80 -8.10
C ASP A 305 54.26 1.97 -8.98
N SER A 306 55.09 2.30 -9.98
CA SER A 306 54.80 3.38 -10.94
C SER A 306 53.65 3.06 -11.90
N THR A 307 53.28 1.79 -12.02
CA THR A 307 52.14 1.34 -12.85
C THR A 307 50.82 1.36 -12.08
N ALA A 308 50.86 1.56 -10.76
CA ALA A 308 49.66 1.57 -9.93
C ALA A 308 48.70 2.71 -10.28
N GLN A 309 47.42 2.53 -9.99
CA GLN A 309 46.44 3.61 -10.10
C GLN A 309 46.83 4.79 -9.21
N HIS A 310 46.41 6.00 -9.57
CA HIS A 310 46.67 7.15 -8.71
C HIS A 310 46.01 6.94 -7.32
N PRO A 311 46.68 7.26 -6.19
CA PRO A 311 46.14 7.01 -4.84
C PRO A 311 44.74 7.57 -4.58
N VAL A 312 44.41 8.70 -5.22
CA VAL A 312 43.09 9.34 -5.15
C VAL A 312 41.98 8.48 -5.82
N ILE A 313 42.31 7.67 -6.82
CA ILE A 313 41.38 6.73 -7.43
C ILE A 313 41.26 5.50 -6.52
N GLN A 314 42.38 4.94 -6.04
CA GLN A 314 42.41 3.81 -5.12
C GLN A 314 41.56 4.06 -3.86
N ALA A 315 41.64 5.27 -3.29
CA ALA A 315 40.84 5.68 -2.14
C ALA A 315 39.32 5.73 -2.40
N GLU A 316 38.89 5.84 -3.66
CA GLU A 316 37.47 5.76 -4.03
C GLU A 316 37.02 4.33 -4.34
N VAL A 317 37.91 3.41 -4.71
CA VAL A 317 37.55 2.02 -5.04
C VAL A 317 36.82 1.34 -3.87
N GLN A 318 37.28 1.57 -2.64
CA GLN A 318 36.63 1.10 -1.41
C GLN A 318 35.22 1.69 -1.17
N SER A 319 34.91 2.86 -1.75
CA SER A 319 33.64 3.55 -1.58
C SER A 319 32.59 3.13 -2.62
N ILE A 320 33.01 2.40 -3.66
CA ILE A 320 32.13 1.80 -4.67
C ILE A 320 31.10 0.90 -3.96
N ARG A 321 29.86 0.95 -4.45
CA ARG A 321 28.71 0.20 -3.92
C ARG A 321 28.93 -1.31 -4.03
N THR A 322 28.28 -2.07 -3.16
CA THR A 322 28.32 -3.55 -3.11
C THR A 322 27.04 -4.19 -3.68
N ASP A 323 26.07 -3.38 -4.10
CA ASP A 323 24.79 -3.85 -4.62
C ASP A 323 24.98 -4.70 -5.90
N LEU A 324 24.14 -5.72 -6.13
CA LEU A 324 24.17 -6.51 -7.38
C LEU A 324 23.50 -5.77 -8.56
N ASP A 325 23.68 -4.45 -8.65
CA ASP A 325 23.17 -3.61 -9.73
C ASP A 325 24.22 -3.45 -10.85
N ARG A 326 23.89 -2.72 -11.93
CA ARG A 326 24.80 -2.58 -13.07
C ARG A 326 26.08 -1.83 -12.72
N PHE A 327 27.24 -2.42 -12.98
CA PHE A 327 28.54 -1.75 -12.95
C PHE A 327 28.87 -1.14 -14.31
N SER A 328 29.58 -0.01 -14.33
CA SER A 328 30.10 0.60 -15.55
C SER A 328 31.51 0.09 -15.88
N ASP A 329 31.91 0.14 -17.15
CA ASP A 329 33.26 -0.26 -17.59
C ASP A 329 34.38 0.39 -16.76
N TYR A 330 34.18 1.65 -16.39
CA TYR A 330 35.12 2.41 -15.61
C TYR A 330 35.25 1.89 -14.16
N GLU A 331 34.13 1.48 -13.54
CA GLU A 331 34.15 0.84 -12.22
C GLU A 331 34.77 -0.56 -12.27
N VAL A 332 34.46 -1.32 -13.33
CA VAL A 332 35.04 -2.64 -13.61
C VAL A 332 36.56 -2.53 -13.67
N ASN A 333 37.09 -1.65 -14.52
CA ASN A 333 38.54 -1.46 -14.63
C ASN A 333 39.16 -1.03 -13.30
N ALA A 334 38.57 -0.04 -12.61
CA ALA A 334 39.13 0.46 -11.35
C ALA A 334 39.24 -0.64 -10.28
N LEU A 335 38.24 -1.51 -10.16
CA LEU A 335 38.21 -2.60 -9.18
C LEU A 335 39.16 -3.75 -9.53
N VAL A 336 39.10 -4.22 -10.77
CA VAL A 336 39.96 -5.32 -11.25
C VAL A 336 41.42 -4.92 -11.16
N ARG A 337 41.75 -3.71 -11.62
CA ARG A 337 43.12 -3.23 -11.57
C ARG A 337 43.61 -3.01 -10.13
N HIS A 338 42.77 -2.50 -9.22
CA HIS A 338 43.15 -2.37 -7.81
C HIS A 338 43.42 -3.73 -7.15
N GLY A 339 42.60 -4.74 -7.44
CA GLY A 339 42.83 -6.12 -6.96
C GLY A 339 44.14 -6.72 -7.47
N PHE A 340 44.46 -6.47 -8.74
CA PHE A 340 45.73 -6.90 -9.34
C PHE A 340 46.92 -6.23 -8.64
N GLU A 341 46.87 -4.90 -8.46
CA GLU A 341 47.95 -4.10 -7.89
C GLU A 341 48.22 -4.47 -6.42
N VAL A 342 47.17 -4.64 -5.59
CA VAL A 342 47.33 -5.06 -4.19
C VAL A 342 47.91 -6.46 -4.09
N THR A 343 47.45 -7.38 -4.96
CA THR A 343 47.99 -8.75 -4.98
C THR A 343 49.46 -8.74 -5.39
N LYS A 344 49.83 -7.91 -6.37
CA LYS A 344 51.21 -7.74 -6.81
C LYS A 344 52.14 -7.26 -5.70
N LYS A 345 51.76 -6.20 -4.99
CA LYS A 345 52.54 -5.67 -3.86
C LYS A 345 52.76 -6.75 -2.80
N ILE A 346 51.67 -7.34 -2.32
CA ILE A 346 51.71 -8.22 -1.15
C ILE A 346 52.40 -9.53 -1.50
N CYS A 347 52.16 -10.10 -2.69
CA CYS A 347 52.87 -11.31 -3.15
C CYS A 347 54.38 -11.08 -3.29
N GLY A 348 54.81 -9.88 -3.66
CA GLY A 348 56.21 -9.46 -3.68
C GLY A 348 56.81 -9.38 -2.28
N GLU A 349 56.14 -8.72 -1.34
CA GLU A 349 56.60 -8.56 0.05
C GLU A 349 56.79 -9.91 0.77
N ILE A 350 55.86 -10.84 0.55
CA ILE A 350 55.89 -12.17 1.17
C ILE A 350 56.80 -13.16 0.41
N GLY A 351 57.44 -12.73 -0.69
CA GLY A 351 58.34 -13.55 -1.51
C GLY A 351 57.66 -14.77 -2.14
N LEU A 352 56.36 -14.68 -2.47
CA LEU A 352 55.64 -15.78 -3.13
C LEU A 352 56.09 -15.97 -4.58
N VAL A 353 56.53 -14.87 -5.21
CA VAL A 353 56.82 -14.80 -6.64
C VAL A 353 58.26 -14.34 -6.86
N LYS A 354 58.90 -14.84 -7.92
CA LYS A 354 60.29 -14.48 -8.31
C LYS A 354 60.32 -13.09 -8.97
N ASP A 355 61.43 -12.36 -8.80
CA ASP A 355 61.64 -10.97 -9.28
C ASP A 355 61.13 -10.65 -10.70
N LYS A 356 61.22 -11.61 -11.65
CA LYS A 356 60.75 -11.42 -13.04
C LYS A 356 59.25 -11.09 -13.17
N TYR A 357 58.43 -11.54 -12.22
CA TYR A 357 56.98 -11.35 -12.26
C TYR A 357 56.51 -10.17 -11.39
N CYS A 358 57.46 -9.44 -10.77
CA CYS A 358 57.18 -8.18 -10.07
C CYS A 358 56.96 -7.01 -11.06
N ASP A 359 57.33 -7.15 -12.33
CA ASP A 359 57.21 -6.10 -13.36
C ASP A 359 55.97 -6.26 -14.26
N LEU A 360 54.98 -7.05 -13.84
CA LEU A 360 53.74 -7.23 -14.61
C LEU A 360 52.92 -5.94 -14.67
N ALA A 361 52.46 -5.59 -15.88
CA ALA A 361 51.57 -4.47 -16.10
C ALA A 361 50.15 -4.80 -15.61
N PRO A 362 49.44 -3.86 -14.98
CA PRO A 362 48.07 -4.08 -14.54
C PRO A 362 47.13 -4.33 -15.73
N TRP A 363 46.14 -5.19 -15.51
CA TRP A 363 45.16 -5.56 -16.52
C TRP A 363 43.91 -4.66 -16.46
N ASP A 364 43.56 -4.07 -17.60
CA ASP A 364 42.32 -3.31 -17.80
C ASP A 364 41.38 -4.09 -18.75
N PRO A 365 40.29 -4.71 -18.26
CA PRO A 365 39.39 -5.51 -19.10
C PRO A 365 38.63 -4.70 -20.16
N CYS A 366 38.35 -3.42 -19.90
CA CYS A 366 37.65 -2.52 -20.81
C CYS A 366 38.55 -1.33 -21.21
N PRO A 367 39.63 -1.55 -21.99
CA PRO A 367 40.72 -0.58 -22.17
C PRO A 367 40.28 0.73 -22.86
N GLU A 368 39.23 0.71 -23.68
CA GLU A 368 38.75 1.89 -24.42
C GLU A 368 38.11 2.98 -23.53
N THR A 369 37.80 2.66 -22.27
CA THR A 369 36.98 3.52 -21.40
C THR A 369 37.77 4.32 -20.37
N GLN A 370 39.05 4.01 -20.13
CA GLN A 370 39.92 4.83 -19.30
C GLN A 370 40.68 5.85 -20.16
N ARG A 371 40.60 7.14 -19.78
CA ARG A 371 41.51 8.14 -20.33
C ARG A 371 42.93 7.82 -19.88
N PRO A 372 43.91 7.70 -20.80
CA PRO A 372 45.30 7.44 -20.42
C PRO A 372 45.75 8.45 -19.37
N GLN A 373 46.37 8.00 -18.29
CA GLN A 373 47.08 8.89 -17.38
C GLN A 373 48.22 9.53 -18.20
N GLY A 374 48.08 10.82 -18.52
CA GLY A 374 49.12 11.57 -19.19
C GLY A 374 50.42 11.51 -18.39
N ASN A 375 51.55 11.40 -19.09
CA ASN A 375 52.89 11.26 -18.49
C ASN A 375 53.13 12.33 -17.40
N PRO A 376 53.55 11.98 -16.17
CA PRO A 376 53.73 12.94 -15.07
C PRO A 376 54.79 14.02 -15.34
N ASP A 377 55.63 13.82 -16.36
CA ASP A 377 56.77 14.68 -16.69
C ASP A 377 56.41 16.03 -17.34
N SER A 378 55.13 16.37 -17.53
CA SER A 378 54.76 17.74 -17.89
C SER A 378 54.82 18.65 -16.67
N LYS A 379 56.04 19.03 -16.27
CA LYS A 379 56.31 20.23 -15.47
C LYS A 379 55.84 21.46 -16.22
N ASN A 380 54.55 21.76 -16.16
CA ASN A 380 54.02 23.09 -16.48
C ASN A 380 53.01 23.52 -15.42
N LEU A 381 53.29 24.70 -14.88
CA LEU A 381 52.65 25.34 -13.75
C LEU A 381 51.19 25.72 -14.01
N MET A 382 50.41 25.69 -12.93
CA MET A 382 49.30 26.61 -12.57
C MET A 382 48.23 26.99 -13.62
N SER A 383 47.01 26.53 -13.32
CA SER A 383 45.75 27.31 -13.31
C SER A 383 45.12 27.80 -14.63
N SER A 384 45.16 27.03 -15.72
CA SER A 384 44.27 27.28 -16.87
C SER A 384 43.68 26.03 -17.55
N GLN A 385 44.02 24.83 -17.08
CA GLN A 385 43.42 23.57 -17.52
C GLN A 385 42.60 22.99 -16.37
N GLY A 386 41.50 22.30 -16.69
CA GLY A 386 40.53 21.77 -15.73
C GLY A 386 41.11 20.83 -14.66
N PRO A 387 40.26 20.16 -13.86
CA PRO A 387 40.73 19.17 -12.88
C PRO A 387 41.66 18.14 -13.54
N SER A 388 42.68 17.67 -12.79
CA SER A 388 43.58 16.62 -13.30
C SER A 388 42.79 15.38 -13.71
N THR A 389 43.30 14.59 -14.66
CA THR A 389 42.64 13.36 -15.13
C THR A 389 42.32 12.43 -13.97
N ALA A 390 43.24 12.26 -13.01
CA ALA A 390 43.01 11.49 -11.79
C ALA A 390 41.86 12.06 -10.91
N THR A 391 41.72 13.39 -10.85
CA THR A 391 40.63 14.05 -10.11
C THR A 391 39.29 13.86 -10.81
N GLU A 392 39.23 13.96 -12.15
CA GLU A 392 38.02 13.69 -12.94
C GLU A 392 37.57 12.24 -12.76
N ASN A 393 38.51 11.32 -12.93
CA ASN A 393 38.35 9.88 -12.74
C ASN A 393 37.83 9.54 -11.34
N SER A 394 38.40 10.14 -10.29
CA SER A 394 37.94 9.98 -8.91
C SER A 394 36.52 10.55 -8.69
N ARG A 395 36.22 11.74 -9.24
CA ARG A 395 34.86 12.32 -9.16
C ARG A 395 33.81 11.45 -9.86
N GLN A 396 34.18 10.80 -10.97
CA GLN A 396 33.30 9.89 -11.68
C GLN A 396 32.99 8.63 -10.85
N LEU A 397 34.00 8.01 -10.20
CA LEU A 397 33.80 6.90 -9.24
C LEU A 397 32.96 7.34 -8.03
N ARG A 398 33.22 8.52 -7.46
CA ARG A 398 32.43 9.04 -6.34
C ARG A 398 30.96 9.17 -6.75
N ASN A 399 30.67 9.72 -7.92
CA ASN A 399 29.29 9.88 -8.38
C ASN A 399 28.60 8.54 -8.68
N SER A 400 29.36 7.50 -9.04
CA SER A 400 28.80 6.17 -9.26
C SER A 400 28.46 5.46 -7.94
N SER A 401 29.14 5.79 -6.83
CA SER A 401 28.79 5.24 -5.50
C SER A 401 27.38 5.61 -5.01
N CYS A 402 26.76 6.67 -5.54
CA CYS A 402 25.42 7.11 -5.15
C CYS A 402 24.31 6.22 -5.74
N ARG A 403 23.38 5.78 -4.87
CA ARG A 403 22.19 5.01 -5.27
C ARG A 403 21.27 5.80 -6.20
N ARG A 404 20.97 5.23 -7.37
CA ARG A 404 20.03 5.81 -8.35
C ARG A 404 18.62 5.23 -8.15
N VAL A 405 17.78 5.93 -7.38
CA VAL A 405 16.42 5.47 -7.03
C VAL A 405 15.51 5.31 -8.25
N TRP A 406 15.63 6.18 -9.26
CA TRP A 406 14.76 6.16 -10.45
C TRP A 406 15.10 5.04 -11.44
N SER A 407 16.38 4.67 -11.59
CA SER A 407 16.78 3.55 -12.45
C SER A 407 16.38 2.19 -11.86
N THR A 408 16.12 2.13 -10.56
CA THR A 408 15.57 0.94 -9.91
C THR A 408 14.12 0.67 -10.34
N LEU A 409 13.34 1.69 -10.68
CA LEU A 409 11.91 1.54 -11.01
C LEU A 409 11.62 1.46 -12.52
N LEU A 410 12.38 2.19 -13.34
CA LEU A 410 12.12 2.32 -14.77
C LEU A 410 13.35 1.94 -15.61
N ASP A 411 13.16 0.97 -16.50
CA ASP A 411 14.10 0.58 -17.54
C ASP A 411 13.33 0.27 -18.83
N PHE A 412 13.73 0.87 -19.94
CA PHE A 412 13.06 0.71 -21.24
C PHE A 412 13.26 -0.70 -21.82
N ARG A 413 14.26 -1.46 -21.34
CA ARG A 413 14.49 -2.84 -21.77
C ARG A 413 13.69 -3.86 -20.99
N ASP A 414 12.97 -3.45 -19.95
CA ASP A 414 12.29 -4.35 -19.01
C ASP A 414 10.77 -4.16 -19.01
N TRP A 415 10.03 -5.26 -19.18
CA TRP A 415 8.57 -5.21 -19.31
C TRP A 415 7.81 -4.65 -18.08
N PRO A 416 8.23 -4.87 -16.80
CA PRO A 416 7.51 -4.36 -15.65
C PRO A 416 7.43 -2.83 -15.63
N SER A 417 8.41 -2.15 -16.22
CA SER A 417 8.43 -0.69 -16.31
C SER A 417 7.25 -0.13 -17.10
N TYR A 418 6.82 -0.82 -18.17
CA TYR A 418 5.61 -0.44 -18.91
C TYR A 418 4.34 -0.60 -18.08
N VAL A 419 4.28 -1.61 -17.21
CA VAL A 419 3.14 -1.77 -16.30
C VAL A 419 3.14 -0.69 -15.22
N PHE A 420 4.29 -0.31 -14.66
CA PHE A 420 4.37 0.83 -13.74
C PHE A 420 3.92 2.12 -14.42
N VAL A 421 4.30 2.36 -15.68
CA VAL A 421 3.82 3.50 -16.46
C VAL A 421 2.30 3.44 -16.66
N ALA A 422 1.73 2.27 -16.97
CA ALA A 422 0.28 2.11 -17.10
C ALA A 422 -0.46 2.37 -15.78
N ILE A 423 0.07 1.86 -14.65
CA ILE A 423 -0.49 2.12 -13.31
C ILE A 423 -0.40 3.62 -12.99
N ALA A 424 0.74 4.25 -13.25
CA ALA A 424 0.91 5.69 -13.05
C ALA A 424 -0.08 6.49 -13.91
N PHE A 425 -0.31 6.10 -15.16
CA PHE A 425 -1.32 6.71 -16.02
C PHE A 425 -2.72 6.58 -15.42
N VAL A 426 -3.09 5.39 -14.93
CA VAL A 426 -4.39 5.19 -14.28
C VAL A 426 -4.53 6.05 -13.02
N LEU A 427 -3.51 6.09 -12.16
CA LEU A 427 -3.56 6.81 -10.89
C LEU A 427 -3.50 8.33 -11.04
N PHE A 428 -2.65 8.85 -11.93
CA PHE A 428 -2.39 10.28 -12.06
C PHE A 428 -3.14 10.96 -13.21
N VAL A 429 -3.70 10.19 -14.15
CA VAL A 429 -4.52 10.74 -15.25
C VAL A 429 -5.97 10.29 -15.12
N CYS A 430 -6.24 8.98 -15.14
CA CYS A 430 -7.62 8.49 -15.12
C CYS A 430 -8.33 8.77 -13.80
N GLY A 431 -7.65 8.57 -12.66
CA GLY A 431 -8.21 8.80 -11.33
C GLY A 431 -8.72 10.23 -11.13
N PRO A 432 -7.89 11.28 -11.34
CA PRO A 432 -8.31 12.67 -11.23
C PRO A 432 -9.43 13.03 -12.22
N VAL A 433 -9.39 12.53 -13.46
CA VAL A 433 -10.46 12.76 -14.45
C VAL A 433 -11.79 12.16 -13.98
N TYR A 434 -11.76 10.94 -13.44
CA TYR A 434 -12.95 10.27 -12.91
C TYR A 434 -13.52 11.03 -11.69
N VAL A 435 -12.67 11.46 -10.75
CA VAL A 435 -13.08 12.28 -9.60
C VAL A 435 -13.70 13.61 -10.06
N TYR A 436 -13.12 14.25 -11.08
CA TYR A 436 -13.68 15.47 -11.66
C TYR A 436 -15.07 15.24 -12.28
N GLN A 437 -15.25 14.15 -13.02
CA GLN A 437 -16.54 13.79 -13.60
C GLN A 437 -17.60 13.52 -12.52
N LEU A 438 -17.26 12.77 -11.47
CA LEU A 438 -18.16 12.52 -10.34
C LEU A 438 -18.60 13.82 -9.68
N ARG A 439 -17.67 14.75 -9.44
CA ARG A 439 -17.99 16.05 -8.85
C ARG A 439 -18.94 16.86 -9.75
N LYS A 440 -18.72 16.84 -11.06
CA LYS A 440 -19.60 17.51 -12.03
C LYS A 440 -21.02 16.91 -12.04
N HIS A 441 -21.14 15.59 -11.96
CA HIS A 441 -22.44 14.91 -11.86
C HIS A 441 -23.17 15.26 -10.57
N ALA A 442 -22.47 15.28 -9.42
CA ALA A 442 -23.06 15.69 -8.15
C ALA A 442 -23.58 17.13 -8.19
N GLN A 443 -22.80 18.06 -8.75
CA GLN A 443 -23.22 19.47 -8.90
C GLN A 443 -24.47 19.61 -9.77
N LEU A 444 -24.55 18.88 -10.89
CA LEU A 444 -25.74 18.89 -11.76
C LEU A 444 -26.99 18.37 -11.03
N LEU A 445 -26.85 17.29 -10.24
CA LEU A 445 -27.96 16.76 -9.43
C LEU A 445 -28.45 17.79 -8.41
N THR A 446 -27.54 18.47 -7.69
CA THR A 446 -27.91 19.53 -6.74
C THR A 446 -28.66 20.67 -7.42
N THR A 447 -28.16 21.16 -8.57
CA THR A 447 -28.83 22.23 -9.33
C THR A 447 -30.21 21.82 -9.83
N VAL A 448 -30.39 20.56 -10.24
CA VAL A 448 -31.70 20.02 -10.64
C VAL A 448 -32.65 19.96 -9.44
N ILE A 449 -32.19 19.48 -8.28
CA ILE A 449 -32.97 19.44 -7.04
C ILE A 449 -33.41 20.86 -6.63
N ASP A 450 -32.50 21.84 -6.65
CA ASP A 450 -32.81 23.25 -6.33
C ASP A 450 -33.84 23.84 -7.31
N SER A 451 -33.72 23.51 -8.61
CA SER A 451 -34.65 23.99 -9.64
C SER A 451 -36.06 23.38 -9.50
N ILE A 452 -36.16 22.15 -9.01
CA ILE A 452 -37.44 21.47 -8.71
C ILE A 452 -38.06 22.08 -7.44
N ALA A 453 -37.24 22.34 -6.41
CA ALA A 453 -37.68 22.99 -5.18
C ALA A 453 -38.17 24.42 -5.37
N MET A 454 -37.63 25.16 -6.35
CA MET A 454 -38.12 26.50 -6.71
C MET A 454 -39.51 26.48 -7.37
N GLY A 455 -39.94 25.35 -7.95
CA GLY A 455 -41.23 25.22 -8.65
C GLY A 455 -42.38 24.70 -7.79
N ASP A 456 -42.10 23.89 -6.76
CA ASP A 456 -43.10 23.35 -5.84
C ASP A 456 -42.77 23.71 -4.37
N PRO A 457 -43.53 24.65 -3.75
CA PRO A 457 -43.34 25.06 -2.36
C PRO A 457 -43.39 23.91 -1.33
N ASP A 458 -44.05 22.79 -1.60
CA ASP A 458 -44.05 21.65 -0.69
C ASP A 458 -42.69 20.91 -0.70
N ILE A 459 -42.03 20.83 -1.87
CA ILE A 459 -40.69 20.23 -2.01
C ILE A 459 -39.65 21.08 -1.31
N ARG A 460 -39.75 22.41 -1.41
CA ARG A 460 -38.88 23.32 -0.67
C ARG A 460 -38.99 23.11 0.84
N GLN A 461 -40.21 22.98 1.35
CA GLN A 461 -40.43 22.72 2.78
C GLN A 461 -39.82 21.38 3.23
N ILE A 462 -39.86 20.35 2.39
CA ILE A 462 -39.20 19.06 2.65
C ILE A 462 -37.68 19.21 2.69
N LEU A 463 -37.08 19.99 1.78
CA LEU A 463 -35.64 20.25 1.81
C LEU A 463 -35.22 21.03 3.07
N ASP A 464 -35.96 22.08 3.44
CA ASP A 464 -35.71 22.85 4.67
C ASP A 464 -35.81 21.96 5.92
N LEU A 465 -36.71 20.96 5.92
CA LEU A 465 -36.85 19.96 6.99
C LEU A 465 -35.66 18.99 7.05
N VAL A 466 -35.08 18.62 5.91
CA VAL A 466 -33.88 17.75 5.83
C VAL A 466 -32.63 18.52 6.25
N GLU A 467 -32.52 19.80 5.87
CA GLU A 467 -31.40 20.68 6.22
C GLU A 467 -31.45 21.19 7.68
N GLY A 468 -32.57 20.99 8.38
CA GLY A 468 -32.77 21.39 9.77
C GLY A 468 -33.01 22.90 9.96
N THR A 469 -33.43 23.59 8.91
CA THR A 469 -33.65 25.05 8.90
C THR A 469 -35.12 25.45 9.05
N ALA A 470 -36.04 24.48 9.02
CA ALA A 470 -37.49 24.70 9.06
C ALA A 470 -38.01 25.35 10.36
N ALA A 471 -38.93 26.33 10.23
CA ALA A 471 -39.69 26.98 11.32
C ALA A 471 -38.88 27.64 12.46
N THR A 472 -37.63 28.04 12.20
CA THR A 472 -36.85 28.83 13.16
C THR A 472 -37.41 30.23 13.40
N ASP A 473 -38.25 30.73 12.49
CA ASP A 473 -38.84 32.08 12.45
C ASP A 473 -40.36 32.11 12.71
N TRP A 474 -41.01 30.97 13.00
CA TRP A 474 -42.47 30.90 13.18
C TRP A 474 -42.87 31.16 14.64
N LYS A 475 -43.95 31.92 14.84
CA LYS A 475 -44.43 32.32 16.16
C LYS A 475 -45.43 31.34 16.74
N VAL A 476 -45.29 31.04 18.03
CA VAL A 476 -46.21 30.19 18.79
C VAL A 476 -47.59 30.86 18.89
N SER A 477 -48.63 30.11 18.53
CA SER A 477 -50.03 30.53 18.58
C SER A 477 -50.75 29.83 19.74
N PRO A 478 -51.50 30.56 20.59
CA PRO A 478 -52.19 29.95 21.72
C PRO A 478 -53.36 29.08 21.25
N LEU A 479 -53.50 27.90 21.85
CA LEU A 479 -54.64 27.01 21.66
C LEU A 479 -55.73 27.34 22.69
N GLY A 480 -56.85 27.92 22.25
CA GLY A 480 -58.00 28.21 23.11
C GLY A 480 -58.98 27.04 23.23
N GLU A 481 -60.04 27.23 24.02
CA GLU A 481 -61.14 26.26 24.17
C GLU A 481 -62.48 26.89 23.77
N LEU A 482 -63.33 26.13 23.08
CA LEU A 482 -64.68 26.54 22.68
C LEU A 482 -65.70 25.55 23.26
N VAL A 483 -66.67 26.03 24.03
CA VAL A 483 -67.77 25.22 24.56
C VAL A 483 -69.02 25.42 23.68
N GLY A 484 -69.47 24.36 23.00
CA GLY A 484 -70.62 24.40 22.08
C GLY A 484 -70.30 23.90 20.66
N PRO A 485 -71.29 23.86 19.75
CA PRO A 485 -71.07 23.36 18.39
C PRO A 485 -70.26 24.36 17.55
N ALA A 486 -69.12 23.93 17.02
CA ALA A 486 -68.40 24.67 16.00
C ALA A 486 -69.11 24.55 14.64
N LYS A 487 -69.24 25.66 13.91
CA LYS A 487 -69.87 25.69 12.58
C LYS A 487 -68.89 26.28 11.58
N ALA A 488 -68.52 25.49 10.57
CA ALA A 488 -67.69 25.99 9.47
C ALA A 488 -68.38 27.17 8.75
N GLN A 489 -67.63 28.23 8.50
CA GLN A 489 -68.06 29.39 7.72
C GLN A 489 -67.21 29.42 6.46
N LEU A 490 -67.65 28.65 5.46
CA LEU A 490 -66.94 28.51 4.20
C LEU A 490 -67.81 28.91 3.01
N GLU A 491 -69.04 29.38 3.17
CA GLU A 491 -69.89 29.81 2.04
C GLU A 491 -69.17 30.91 1.22
N GLY A 492 -69.17 30.78 -0.12
CA GLY A 492 -68.43 31.66 -1.04
C GLY A 492 -66.88 31.57 -0.99
N VAL A 493 -66.29 30.65 -0.21
CA VAL A 493 -64.83 30.41 -0.17
C VAL A 493 -64.44 29.22 -1.05
N GLU A 494 -63.58 29.41 -2.03
CA GLU A 494 -63.00 28.32 -2.83
C GLU A 494 -61.67 27.86 -2.22
N ILE A 495 -61.50 26.54 -2.08
CA ILE A 495 -60.25 25.94 -1.63
C ILE A 495 -59.52 25.40 -2.85
N LEU A 496 -58.46 26.09 -3.26
CA LEU A 496 -57.69 25.75 -4.46
C LEU A 496 -56.74 24.58 -4.19
N SER A 497 -56.06 24.59 -3.03
CA SER A 497 -55.19 23.48 -2.65
C SER A 497 -55.11 23.28 -1.16
N GLN A 498 -55.03 22.03 -0.73
CA GLN A 498 -54.69 21.63 0.63
C GLN A 498 -53.48 20.70 0.59
N SER A 499 -52.43 21.06 1.31
CA SER A 499 -51.22 20.27 1.48
C SER A 499 -50.96 19.99 2.95
N ARG A 500 -50.54 18.75 3.25
CA ARG A 500 -50.06 18.38 4.58
C ARG A 500 -48.79 17.53 4.51
N ILE A 501 -47.72 18.02 5.14
CA ILE A 501 -46.48 17.27 5.33
C ILE A 501 -46.44 16.74 6.76
N PHE A 502 -46.35 15.43 6.93
CA PHE A 502 -46.13 14.77 8.21
C PHE A 502 -44.65 14.41 8.36
N ASP A 503 -44.00 14.94 9.38
CA ASP A 503 -42.66 14.54 9.78
C ASP A 503 -42.77 13.51 10.93
N LEU A 504 -42.41 12.27 10.62
CA LEU A 504 -42.47 11.12 11.55
C LEU A 504 -41.09 10.77 12.10
N ARG A 505 -40.04 11.56 11.83
CA ARG A 505 -38.66 11.20 12.22
C ARG A 505 -38.47 11.12 13.74
N GLU A 506 -39.22 11.91 14.49
CA GLU A 506 -39.22 11.93 15.97
C GLU A 506 -40.31 11.01 16.56
N PHE A 507 -41.02 10.26 15.72
CA PHE A 507 -42.11 9.38 16.11
C PHE A 507 -41.68 7.91 16.15
N SER A 508 -41.91 7.27 17.29
CA SER A 508 -41.60 5.87 17.56
C SER A 508 -42.89 5.04 17.69
N PRO A 509 -43.38 4.39 16.62
CA PRO A 509 -44.67 3.69 16.63
C PRO A 509 -44.73 2.45 17.52
N ASN A 510 -43.58 1.89 17.92
CA ASN A 510 -43.47 0.67 18.72
C ASN A 510 -43.55 0.90 20.24
N ALA A 511 -43.57 2.15 20.70
CA ALA A 511 -43.66 2.45 22.13
C ALA A 511 -45.10 2.26 22.66
N ARG A 512 -45.21 1.78 23.91
CA ARG A 512 -46.47 1.28 24.50
C ARG A 512 -47.43 2.39 24.92
N ASP A 513 -46.91 3.52 25.39
CA ASP A 513 -47.68 4.63 25.95
C ASP A 513 -47.61 5.85 25.03
N GLU A 514 -48.68 6.64 24.92
CA GLU A 514 -48.77 7.79 24.01
C GLU A 514 -47.61 8.80 24.20
N ASP A 515 -47.28 9.11 25.46
CA ASP A 515 -46.19 10.04 25.82
C ASP A 515 -44.79 9.50 25.45
N SER A 516 -44.65 8.18 25.32
CA SER A 516 -43.37 7.51 25.01
C SER A 516 -43.12 7.33 23.51
N ARG A 517 -44.10 7.68 22.67
CA ARG A 517 -44.04 7.52 21.20
C ARG A 517 -43.43 8.74 20.50
N GLY A 518 -43.02 9.77 21.24
CA GLY A 518 -42.51 11.01 20.68
C GLY A 518 -43.64 11.88 20.10
N TYR A 519 -43.32 12.73 19.14
CA TYR A 519 -44.25 13.67 18.54
C TYR A 519 -44.20 13.59 17.01
N VAL A 520 -45.32 13.93 16.38
CA VAL A 520 -45.41 14.14 14.93
C VAL A 520 -45.62 15.61 14.68
N THR A 521 -44.89 16.13 13.69
CA THR A 521 -45.09 17.49 13.21
C THR A 521 -45.88 17.46 11.90
N ALA A 522 -47.02 18.12 11.89
CA ALA A 522 -47.85 18.31 10.70
C ALA A 522 -47.73 19.75 10.21
N TRP A 523 -47.34 19.93 8.95
CA TRP A 523 -47.28 21.22 8.28
C TRP A 523 -48.45 21.34 7.33
N ASP A 524 -49.39 22.21 7.68
CA ASP A 524 -50.58 22.49 6.90
C ASP A 524 -50.37 23.72 6.03
N ARG A 525 -50.76 23.60 4.76
CA ARG A 525 -50.82 24.72 3.83
C ARG A 525 -52.10 24.66 3.02
N ILE A 526 -52.92 25.69 3.17
CA ILE A 526 -54.22 25.82 2.52
C ILE A 526 -54.20 27.10 1.69
N VAL A 527 -54.53 26.98 0.40
CA VAL A 527 -54.68 28.13 -0.49
C VAL A 527 -56.16 28.32 -0.74
N VAL A 528 -56.67 29.48 -0.36
CA VAL A 528 -58.08 29.84 -0.52
C VAL A 528 -58.25 31.11 -1.35
N ARG A 529 -59.46 31.28 -1.89
CA ARG A 529 -59.90 32.45 -2.62
C ARG A 529 -61.37 32.71 -2.33
N PHE A 530 -61.76 33.97 -2.16
CA PHE A 530 -63.18 34.34 -2.16
C PHE A 530 -63.71 34.39 -3.59
N ASN A 531 -64.84 33.74 -3.86
CA ASN A 531 -65.50 33.82 -5.16
C ASN A 531 -66.11 35.22 -5.39
N GLU A 532 -66.43 35.55 -6.64
CA GLU A 532 -66.96 36.87 -6.99
C GLU A 532 -68.33 37.18 -6.35
N GLU A 533 -69.05 36.15 -5.91
CA GLU A 533 -70.37 36.21 -5.30
C GLU A 533 -70.32 36.22 -3.75
N TYR A 534 -69.14 36.37 -3.13
CA TYR A 534 -68.98 36.30 -1.68
C TYR A 534 -69.63 37.51 -0.98
N GLU A 535 -70.60 37.23 -0.11
CA GLU A 535 -71.21 38.20 0.82
C GLU A 535 -70.96 37.76 2.27
N GLY A 536 -70.22 38.54 3.04
CA GLY A 536 -69.87 38.20 4.43
C GLY A 536 -68.84 39.14 5.05
N ASP A 537 -68.43 38.84 6.28
CA ASP A 537 -67.44 39.58 7.07
C ASP A 537 -65.98 39.20 6.75
N ARG A 538 -65.76 38.34 5.74
CA ARG A 538 -64.45 37.81 5.32
C ARG A 538 -63.72 37.05 6.43
N GLN A 539 -64.47 36.53 7.40
CA GLN A 539 -63.96 35.53 8.32
C GLN A 539 -64.11 34.14 7.69
N VAL A 540 -63.04 33.36 7.77
CA VAL A 540 -63.03 31.97 7.28
C VAL A 540 -62.84 31.06 8.48
N VAL A 541 -63.85 30.24 8.73
CA VAL A 541 -63.85 29.30 9.86
C VAL A 541 -63.73 27.89 9.33
N PHE A 542 -62.58 27.27 9.57
CA PHE A 542 -62.37 25.86 9.32
C PHE A 542 -62.71 25.06 10.57
N THR A 543 -63.58 24.06 10.42
CA THR A 543 -63.75 23.01 11.43
C THR A 543 -63.08 21.76 10.90
N GLY A 544 -62.20 21.13 11.66
CA GLY A 544 -61.41 19.98 11.23
C GLY A 544 -61.27 18.93 12.31
N VAL A 545 -61.34 17.65 11.92
CA VAL A 545 -61.02 16.54 12.79
C VAL A 545 -59.51 16.35 12.75
N PHE A 546 -58.84 16.68 13.86
CA PHE A 546 -57.42 16.38 14.05
C PHE A 546 -57.33 15.35 15.19
N PRO A 547 -57.22 14.06 14.87
CA PRO A 547 -57.36 12.97 15.85
C PRO A 547 -56.13 12.79 16.77
N MET A 548 -55.13 13.65 16.63
CA MET A 548 -53.92 13.68 17.47
C MET A 548 -54.06 14.76 18.55
N ASN A 549 -53.39 14.57 19.70
CA ASN A 549 -53.42 15.54 20.79
C ASN A 549 -52.38 16.64 20.53
N VAL A 550 -52.87 17.86 20.27
CA VAL A 550 -52.05 19.01 19.88
C VAL A 550 -51.28 19.57 21.08
N ILE A 551 -49.96 19.64 20.95
CA ILE A 551 -49.03 20.17 21.96
C ILE A 551 -48.74 21.64 21.69
N GLU A 552 -48.42 21.98 20.44
CA GLU A 552 -47.96 23.31 20.05
C GLU A 552 -48.40 23.63 18.62
N ILE A 553 -48.75 24.89 18.37
CA ILE A 553 -49.08 25.41 17.04
C ILE A 553 -48.19 26.61 16.76
N ARG A 554 -47.55 26.64 15.60
CA ARG A 554 -46.77 27.77 15.11
C ARG A 554 -47.28 28.27 13.77
N GLN A 555 -47.19 29.58 13.55
CA GLN A 555 -47.60 30.23 12.31
C GLN A 555 -46.52 31.21 11.83
N PRO A 556 -46.35 31.39 10.51
CA PRO A 556 -45.40 32.35 9.97
C PRO A 556 -45.88 33.79 10.20
N GLU A 557 -45.01 34.70 10.63
CA GLU A 557 -45.40 36.10 10.95
C GLU A 557 -45.88 36.91 9.74
N ASN A 558 -45.47 36.53 8.53
CA ASN A 558 -45.76 37.24 7.29
C ASN A 558 -47.09 36.82 6.61
N GLN A 559 -47.92 36.01 7.25
CA GLN A 559 -49.22 35.54 6.74
C GLN A 559 -50.37 35.81 7.71
N PRO A 560 -51.64 35.72 7.27
CA PRO A 560 -52.79 35.87 8.16
C PRO A 560 -52.73 34.88 9.32
N GLN A 561 -52.90 35.38 10.54
CA GLN A 561 -52.82 34.57 11.76
C GLN A 561 -54.19 33.95 12.07
N GLY A 562 -54.22 32.63 12.20
CA GLY A 562 -55.39 31.87 12.63
C GLY A 562 -55.50 31.81 14.14
N ILE A 563 -56.73 31.87 14.65
CA ILE A 563 -57.05 31.64 16.06
C ILE A 563 -57.54 30.19 16.19
N PHE A 564 -56.76 29.36 16.88
CA PHE A 564 -57.04 27.94 17.06
C PHE A 564 -57.79 27.70 18.35
N LYS A 565 -58.91 26.96 18.28
CA LYS A 565 -59.72 26.56 19.42
C LYS A 565 -60.01 25.07 19.38
N ARG A 566 -59.85 24.41 20.52
CA ARG A 566 -60.30 23.04 20.74
C ARG A 566 -61.76 23.06 21.17
N VAL A 567 -62.62 22.31 20.50
CA VAL A 567 -64.05 22.24 20.81
C VAL A 567 -64.29 21.22 21.92
N LEU A 568 -65.01 21.63 22.97
CA LEU A 568 -65.40 20.80 24.10
C LEU A 568 -66.91 20.49 24.01
N HIS A 569 -67.28 19.21 24.02
CA HIS A 569 -68.68 18.78 24.07
C HIS A 569 -69.13 18.55 25.54
N PRO A 570 -70.33 19.01 25.95
CA PRO A 570 -70.88 18.68 27.25
C PRO A 570 -71.19 17.17 27.36
N ILE A 571 -70.84 16.56 28.48
CA ILE A 571 -71.08 15.13 28.76
C ILE A 571 -72.55 14.95 29.18
N ASP A 572 -73.43 14.53 28.26
CA ASP A 572 -74.76 13.99 28.57
C ASP A 572 -75.19 12.97 27.51
N GLY A 573 -74.96 11.67 27.75
CA GLY A 573 -75.36 10.55 26.89
C GLY A 573 -74.69 9.21 27.28
N PRO A 574 -75.31 8.04 27.01
CA PRO A 574 -74.90 6.75 27.59
C PRO A 574 -73.57 6.22 27.04
N GLU A 575 -72.74 5.74 27.97
CA GLU A 575 -71.43 5.03 27.99
C GLU A 575 -70.75 4.41 26.74
N GLU A 576 -71.07 4.73 25.48
CA GLU A 576 -70.36 4.15 24.30
C GLU A 576 -69.58 5.12 23.40
N ILE A 577 -69.26 6.34 23.85
CA ILE A 577 -68.30 7.22 23.15
C ILE A 577 -67.17 7.64 24.11
N ASN A 578 -66.52 6.66 24.71
CA ASN A 578 -65.56 6.87 25.80
C ASN A 578 -64.13 7.12 25.30
N ASP A 579 -63.95 7.94 24.26
CA ASP A 579 -62.62 8.45 23.88
C ASP A 579 -62.64 9.87 23.26
N LEU A 580 -63.56 10.71 23.75
CA LEU A 580 -63.71 12.13 23.35
C LEU A 580 -62.67 13.04 24.02
N ARG A 581 -61.41 12.58 24.17
CA ARG A 581 -60.26 13.49 24.36
C ARG A 581 -59.69 13.98 23.03
N HIS A 582 -60.29 13.55 21.91
CA HIS A 582 -59.80 13.81 20.56
C HIS A 582 -60.86 14.51 19.68
N ALA A 583 -60.39 15.49 18.91
CA ALA A 583 -60.69 15.59 17.48
C ALA A 583 -61.78 16.53 16.92
N LEU A 584 -62.08 17.69 17.51
CA LEU A 584 -62.62 18.80 16.72
C LEU A 584 -61.93 20.12 17.05
N HIS A 585 -61.27 20.69 16.05
CA HIS A 585 -60.64 22.00 16.15
C HIS A 585 -61.38 22.98 15.25
N GLU A 586 -61.59 24.18 15.79
CA GLU A 586 -62.05 25.34 15.04
C GLU A 586 -60.84 26.27 14.83
N VAL A 587 -60.62 26.68 13.59
CA VAL A 587 -59.59 27.66 13.25
C VAL A 587 -60.27 28.82 12.53
N VAL A 588 -60.12 30.02 13.09
CA VAL A 588 -60.71 31.25 12.56
C VAL A 588 -59.60 32.10 11.97
N PHE A 589 -59.69 32.41 10.67
CA PHE A 589 -58.81 33.38 10.01
C PHE A 589 -59.61 34.64 9.66
N ASP A 590 -59.12 35.80 10.09
CA ASP A 590 -59.61 37.10 9.63
C ASP A 590 -58.89 37.48 8.33
N LEU A 591 -59.64 37.51 7.23
CA LEU A 591 -59.13 37.83 5.90
C LEU A 591 -59.76 39.12 5.34
N SER A 592 -60.23 40.01 6.23
CA SER A 592 -60.83 41.31 5.86
C SER A 592 -59.94 42.13 4.92
N GLY A 593 -58.61 42.07 5.11
CA GLY A 593 -57.60 42.73 4.28
C GLY A 593 -57.34 42.12 2.89
N VAL A 594 -57.92 40.94 2.57
CA VAL A 594 -57.71 40.24 1.30
C VAL A 594 -58.80 40.61 0.29
N PRO A 595 -58.46 41.09 -0.92
CA PRO A 595 -59.43 41.34 -1.99
C PRO A 595 -60.16 40.08 -2.47
N ILE A 596 -61.41 40.25 -2.92
CA ILE A 596 -62.18 39.17 -3.55
C ILE A 596 -61.48 38.74 -4.84
N GLY A 597 -61.43 37.43 -5.11
CA GLY A 597 -60.76 36.85 -6.27
C GLY A 597 -59.25 36.65 -6.11
N GLU A 598 -58.61 37.23 -5.09
CA GLU A 598 -57.19 37.03 -4.80
C GLU A 598 -56.95 35.73 -4.03
N ARG A 599 -55.80 35.10 -4.28
CA ARG A 599 -55.39 33.86 -3.60
C ARG A 599 -54.60 34.22 -2.35
N VAL A 600 -55.00 33.65 -1.22
CA VAL A 600 -54.25 33.76 0.04
C VAL A 600 -53.82 32.39 0.52
N THR A 601 -52.58 32.32 1.01
CA THR A 601 -52.02 31.11 1.59
C THR A 601 -52.12 31.20 3.10
N LEU A 602 -52.64 30.15 3.72
CA LEU A 602 -52.76 29.97 5.17
C LEU A 602 -51.86 28.80 5.56
N GLN A 603 -50.97 29.01 6.52
CA GLN A 603 -50.02 27.99 6.97
C GLN A 603 -50.00 27.84 8.48
N ALA A 604 -49.85 26.61 8.95
CA ALA A 604 -49.65 26.30 10.36
C ALA A 604 -48.81 25.04 10.52
N MET A 605 -47.95 25.03 11.53
CA MET A 605 -47.16 23.89 11.96
C MET A 605 -47.76 23.41 13.27
N THR A 606 -48.22 22.18 13.31
CA THR A 606 -48.87 21.57 14.48
C THR A 606 -48.01 20.42 14.97
N MET A 607 -47.53 20.50 16.20
CA MET A 607 -46.85 19.41 16.89
C MET A 607 -47.85 18.67 17.77
N ALA A 608 -47.94 17.34 17.64
CA ALA A 608 -48.93 16.55 18.35
C ALA A 608 -48.43 15.15 18.74
N THR A 609 -48.97 14.57 19.81
CA THR A 609 -48.80 13.15 20.14
C THR A 609 -49.78 12.30 19.34
N VAL A 610 -49.35 11.11 18.92
CA VAL A 610 -50.15 10.19 18.11
C VAL A 610 -50.68 9.06 18.98
N PRO A 611 -52.02 8.86 19.05
CA PRO A 611 -52.59 7.80 19.86
C PRO A 611 -52.23 6.41 19.30
N PRO A 612 -52.17 5.35 20.14
CA PRO A 612 -51.83 4.00 19.69
C PRO A 612 -52.75 3.46 18.59
N SER A 613 -54.01 3.91 18.57
CA SER A 613 -55.00 3.57 17.56
C SER A 613 -54.64 4.02 16.14
N MET A 614 -53.71 4.97 15.97
CA MET A 614 -53.28 5.52 14.68
C MET A 614 -51.93 4.97 14.19
N THR A 615 -51.49 3.84 14.73
CA THR A 615 -50.25 3.20 14.27
C THR A 615 -50.39 2.72 12.81
N GLY A 616 -49.49 3.18 11.94
CA GLY A 616 -49.44 2.74 10.54
C GLY A 616 -50.50 3.35 9.63
N HIS A 617 -51.20 4.42 10.06
CA HIS A 617 -52.13 5.15 9.20
C HIS A 617 -52.35 6.60 9.64
N LEU A 618 -52.50 7.51 8.68
CA LEU A 618 -52.80 8.91 8.91
C LEU A 618 -53.97 9.38 8.02
N PRO A 619 -55.12 9.74 8.61
CA PRO A 619 -56.27 10.23 7.88
C PRO A 619 -56.16 11.73 7.57
N PHE A 620 -56.58 12.11 6.37
CA PHE A 620 -56.77 13.48 5.92
C PHE A 620 -58.27 13.72 5.65
N PHE A 621 -58.89 14.61 6.42
CA PHE A 621 -60.32 14.91 6.33
C PHE A 621 -60.58 16.06 5.36
N VAL A 622 -61.45 15.86 4.37
CA VAL A 622 -61.83 16.89 3.39
C VAL A 622 -63.24 17.37 3.67
N ASN A 623 -63.35 18.52 4.34
CA ASN A 623 -64.63 19.07 4.82
C ASN A 623 -65.31 20.01 3.83
N LYS A 624 -64.60 20.42 2.78
CA LYS A 624 -65.15 21.20 1.67
C LYS A 624 -64.48 20.80 0.36
N ARG A 625 -65.22 20.86 -0.75
CA ARG A 625 -64.66 20.65 -2.09
C ARG A 625 -63.37 21.47 -2.29
N THR A 626 -62.29 20.76 -2.59
CA THR A 626 -60.95 21.30 -2.85
C THR A 626 -60.52 20.89 -4.26
N GLU A 627 -59.76 21.72 -4.99
CA GLU A 627 -59.30 21.35 -6.35
C GLU A 627 -58.12 20.38 -6.34
N LEU A 628 -57.19 20.53 -5.38
CA LEU A 628 -56.01 19.69 -5.24
C LEU A 628 -55.72 19.34 -3.77
N LEU A 629 -55.55 18.05 -3.49
CA LEU A 629 -55.05 17.56 -2.21
C LEU A 629 -53.66 16.95 -2.39
N THR A 630 -52.71 17.34 -1.55
CA THR A 630 -51.36 16.76 -1.49
C THR A 630 -51.03 16.33 -0.06
N SER A 631 -50.34 15.20 0.08
CA SER A 631 -49.83 14.77 1.38
C SER A 631 -48.47 14.09 1.25
N TRP A 632 -47.61 14.39 2.21
CA TRP A 632 -46.25 13.89 2.29
C TRP A 632 -46.01 13.30 3.67
N LEU A 633 -45.28 12.18 3.73
CA LEU A 633 -44.89 11.51 4.97
C LEU A 633 -43.38 11.26 4.91
N LEU A 634 -42.63 11.84 5.86
CA LEU A 634 -41.20 11.61 6.05
C LEU A 634 -41.00 10.60 7.18
N PHE A 635 -40.21 9.56 6.90
CA PHE A 635 -39.93 8.47 7.83
C PHE A 635 -38.52 8.61 8.43
N PRO A 636 -38.30 8.12 9.67
CA PRO A 636 -36.97 8.05 10.26
C PRO A 636 -36.07 7.04 9.53
N GLU A 637 -34.76 7.31 9.49
CA GLU A 637 -33.78 6.47 8.78
C GLU A 637 -33.68 5.05 9.35
N ASP A 638 -33.90 4.89 10.65
CA ASP A 638 -33.86 3.62 11.38
C ASP A 638 -35.18 2.84 11.32
N MET A 639 -36.25 3.42 10.75
CA MET A 639 -37.55 2.75 10.60
C MET A 639 -38.26 3.10 9.27
N PRO A 640 -37.72 2.65 8.13
CA PRO A 640 -38.35 2.86 6.83
C PRO A 640 -39.66 2.07 6.70
N TYR A 641 -40.58 2.58 5.87
CA TYR A 641 -41.76 1.79 5.50
C TYR A 641 -41.38 0.64 4.55
N SER A 642 -42.15 -0.45 4.62
CA SER A 642 -42.01 -1.62 3.75
C SER A 642 -43.02 -1.59 2.59
N THR A 643 -44.29 -1.32 2.89
CA THR A 643 -45.36 -1.20 1.88
C THR A 643 -46.38 -0.16 2.30
N TYR A 644 -47.09 0.44 1.34
CA TYR A 644 -48.22 1.34 1.63
C TYR A 644 -49.40 1.12 0.68
N ARG A 645 -50.59 1.52 1.14
CA ARG A 645 -51.83 1.54 0.36
C ARG A 645 -52.60 2.83 0.65
N LEU A 646 -53.11 3.44 -0.42
CA LEU A 646 -53.96 4.62 -0.34
C LEU A 646 -55.43 4.22 -0.43
N VAL A 647 -56.25 4.71 0.49
CA VAL A 647 -57.69 4.44 0.55
C VAL A 647 -58.49 5.71 0.81
N ARG A 648 -59.77 5.68 0.44
CA ARG A 648 -60.75 6.71 0.77
C ARG A 648 -62.06 6.13 1.28
N TYR A 649 -62.74 6.83 2.19
CA TYR A 649 -64.05 6.44 2.72
C TYR A 649 -64.84 7.66 3.24
N PRO A 650 -66.18 7.60 3.31
CA PRO A 650 -67.00 8.67 3.90
C PRO A 650 -66.69 8.92 5.38
N VAL A 651 -66.77 10.18 5.82
CA VAL A 651 -66.50 10.58 7.22
C VAL A 651 -67.43 9.86 8.22
N ASP A 652 -68.68 9.58 7.83
CA ASP A 652 -69.68 8.86 8.64
C ASP A 652 -69.44 7.33 8.69
N LYS A 653 -68.40 6.83 8.00
CA LYS A 653 -68.07 5.40 7.88
C LYS A 653 -69.22 4.54 7.31
N SER A 654 -70.13 5.15 6.54
CA SER A 654 -71.27 4.46 5.90
C SER A 654 -70.86 3.40 4.88
N SER A 655 -69.63 3.45 4.35
CA SER A 655 -69.10 2.47 3.41
C SER A 655 -67.65 2.09 3.72
N PRO A 656 -67.21 0.87 3.34
CA PRO A 656 -65.85 0.40 3.61
C PRO A 656 -64.80 1.18 2.82
N PRO A 657 -63.53 1.23 3.28
CA PRO A 657 -62.43 1.89 2.57
C PRO A 657 -62.23 1.36 1.16
N ILE A 658 -62.23 2.27 0.19
CA ILE A 658 -62.03 1.98 -1.23
C ILE A 658 -60.61 2.38 -1.63
N PRO A 659 -59.82 1.50 -2.25
CA PRO A 659 -58.51 1.86 -2.80
C PRO A 659 -58.60 3.05 -3.77
N MET A 660 -57.58 3.89 -3.80
CA MET A 660 -57.53 5.03 -4.72
C MET A 660 -56.23 5.06 -5.53
N ASP A 661 -56.35 5.51 -6.77
CA ASP A 661 -55.20 5.82 -7.64
C ASP A 661 -54.86 7.32 -7.50
N PRO A 662 -53.67 7.67 -7.00
CA PRO A 662 -53.26 9.06 -6.88
C PRO A 662 -52.86 9.64 -8.24
N ARG A 663 -52.91 10.97 -8.37
CA ARG A 663 -52.42 11.72 -9.55
C ARG A 663 -50.93 11.44 -9.80
N PHE A 664 -50.15 11.42 -8.72
CA PHE A 664 -48.77 10.97 -8.70
C PHE A 664 -48.51 10.32 -7.34
N ALA A 665 -47.57 9.38 -7.31
CA ALA A 665 -47.00 8.84 -6.09
C ALA A 665 -45.47 8.90 -6.20
N ILE A 666 -44.81 9.43 -5.16
CA ILE A 666 -43.36 9.39 -5.03
C ILE A 666 -43.04 8.32 -3.97
N ASP A 667 -42.29 7.32 -4.40
CA ASP A 667 -41.77 6.22 -3.59
C ASP A 667 -40.24 6.32 -3.60
N HIS A 668 -39.65 6.51 -2.42
CA HIS A 668 -38.20 6.56 -2.28
C HIS A 668 -37.65 5.14 -2.11
N PRO A 669 -36.61 4.71 -2.85
CA PRO A 669 -36.15 3.33 -2.90
C PRO A 669 -35.69 2.74 -1.55
N PHE A 670 -35.47 3.59 -0.55
CA PHE A 670 -35.08 3.21 0.81
C PHE A 670 -36.22 3.32 1.84
N GLY A 671 -37.46 3.59 1.42
CA GLY A 671 -38.63 3.64 2.30
C GLY A 671 -38.67 4.85 3.24
N SER A 672 -38.04 5.97 2.87
CA SER A 672 -37.91 7.17 3.73
C SER A 672 -38.91 8.29 3.46
N LEU A 673 -39.60 8.26 2.30
CA LEU A 673 -40.56 9.29 1.90
C LEU A 673 -41.73 8.66 1.14
N ILE A 674 -42.95 9.08 1.46
CA ILE A 674 -44.15 8.86 0.66
C ILE A 674 -44.74 10.22 0.30
N GLY A 675 -44.99 10.46 -0.98
CA GLY A 675 -45.75 11.63 -1.44
C GLY A 675 -46.89 11.21 -2.35
N TRP A 676 -48.10 11.74 -2.13
CA TRP A 676 -49.26 11.45 -3.01
C TRP A 676 -50.18 12.65 -3.18
N SER A 677 -50.95 12.64 -4.27
CA SER A 677 -51.88 13.72 -4.59
C SER A 677 -53.20 13.23 -5.19
N VAL A 678 -54.29 13.95 -4.94
CA VAL A 678 -55.62 13.69 -5.50
C VAL A 678 -56.19 14.96 -6.13
N ILE A 679 -56.69 14.85 -7.36
CA ILE A 679 -57.38 15.95 -8.05
C ILE A 679 -58.87 15.90 -7.69
N THR A 680 -59.42 17.05 -7.32
CA THR A 680 -60.84 17.25 -6.99
C THR A 680 -61.38 16.22 -6.00
N PRO A 681 -60.80 16.12 -4.78
CA PRO A 681 -61.33 15.26 -3.74
C PRO A 681 -62.81 15.53 -3.46
N LYS A 682 -63.55 14.47 -3.13
CA LYS A 682 -64.96 14.54 -2.78
C LYS A 682 -65.10 15.10 -1.35
N GLU A 683 -66.02 16.03 -1.19
CA GLU A 683 -66.40 16.58 0.11
C GLU A 683 -67.02 15.50 1.01
N GLY A 684 -66.76 15.56 2.32
CA GLY A 684 -67.26 14.59 3.29
C GLY A 684 -66.56 13.23 3.22
N MET A 685 -65.38 13.16 2.60
CA MET A 685 -64.56 11.95 2.53
C MET A 685 -63.26 12.12 3.33
N VAL A 686 -62.75 10.99 3.81
CA VAL A 686 -61.42 10.83 4.38
C VAL A 686 -60.51 10.18 3.35
N TYR A 687 -59.31 10.72 3.22
CA TYR A 687 -58.22 10.22 2.39
C TYR A 687 -57.10 9.75 3.30
N GLU A 688 -56.72 8.48 3.22
CA GLU A 688 -55.84 7.86 4.21
C GLU A 688 -54.72 7.08 3.55
N CYS A 689 -53.49 7.30 4.03
CA CYS A 689 -52.34 6.47 3.73
C CYS A 689 -52.15 5.44 4.85
N ARG A 690 -52.14 4.16 4.50
CA ARG A 690 -51.84 3.05 5.40
C ARG A 690 -50.52 2.43 5.03
N TRP A 691 -49.61 2.24 5.97
CA TRP A 691 -48.30 1.66 5.72
C TRP A 691 -47.91 0.62 6.76
N THR A 692 -46.94 -0.21 6.40
CA THR A 692 -46.26 -1.15 7.29
C THR A 692 -44.81 -0.73 7.43
N ASN A 693 -44.24 -0.89 8.62
CA ASN A 693 -42.79 -0.69 8.83
C ASN A 693 -42.05 -2.00 8.52
N GLN A 694 -40.73 -1.94 8.31
CA GLN A 694 -39.88 -3.13 8.18
C GLN A 694 -39.69 -3.86 9.51
#